data_AF-R9XAI1-F1
#
_entry.id   AF-R9XAI1-F1
#
_cell.length_a   1.000
_cell.length_b   1.000
_cell.length_c   1.000
_cell.angle_alpha   90.00
_cell.angle_beta   90.00
_cell.angle_gamma   90.00
#
_symmetry.space_group_name_H-M   'P 1'
#
loop_
_entity.id
_entity.type
_entity.pdbx_description
1 polymer ?
#
loop_
_entity_poly.entity_id
_entity_poly.type
_entity_poly.pdbx_seq_one_letter_code
_entity_poly.pdbx_strand_id
1 'polypeptide(L)'
;MAERRGSNGANGVLNSLNPQRFTSQIPSIGGNANKKGVPGTNAALTDMINKSLARNGRSSLARPVPEVRKSLRRSLRSSQRPSIVPGGGPSAYGALQSTRDPRPLRDKNYQAVLQQEIFDYLQSRKFDIETGHAISLKSLKQPTQKDFICIFRWLYRRLDPGYSFKKSLETEVYSILKTIQYPFLDTINKSQISAVGGSNWHKFLGMLHWLMNTSQRLDSCLHKLDESKTMQLTQDVTILNQPVTTLDEQDEKHEQYELMVERLFIEYISKCYKSFINMEDDFSPFKEELEIGFDRFVHIIQTDINNLGRQEEMLRQDCEMFAARCEGLKLARSKHQALKGDLVKFQNYINAMRNKAEDWPRKLNQMVEEINEKKGLIKEIHAEIDKLRQALSQEDIQEIDQMNQQRETFSKMLDTVSSKLDNLTGSVKGQKLNLESSYKVFLDTLEKFNASINGFVLARNNLQHTINPAELSIPVKANITLTDAAAITPKTILEGCTDILSSIKPNLLRVNKEIDDRIAALQVDNNQLEKELRGLRDTITNKSHMLESMENELSNIKSEYDEYQQVSHSKLLSQRIEIEKLERKIQNDRHKTQQRVAQAEQEIEDAAFKLKELTLKIQQERVVLHRKLIKVIEYVVSFKMDVQGSIEALHDFSVEQLESL
;
A
#
# COMPACT_ATOMS: atom_id res chain seq x y z
N MET A 1 -57.29 -18.21 41.00
CA MET A 1 -58.07 -18.00 42.22
C MET A 1 -57.21 -18.38 43.42
N ALA A 2 -57.24 -17.49 44.42
CA ALA A 2 -56.87 -17.64 45.83
C ALA A 2 -57.29 -19.00 46.44
N GLU A 3 -56.84 -19.51 47.58
CA GLU A 3 -55.90 -19.12 48.65
C GLU A 3 -55.83 -20.33 49.62
N ARG A 4 -54.71 -20.46 50.35
CA ARG A 4 -54.60 -20.83 51.78
C ARG A 4 -54.93 -22.24 52.33
N ARG A 5 -53.88 -22.73 53.01
CA ARG A 5 -53.78 -23.25 54.40
C ARG A 5 -54.18 -24.71 54.69
N GLY A 6 -53.20 -25.46 55.20
CA GLY A 6 -53.30 -25.99 56.57
C GLY A 6 -52.79 -27.41 56.87
N SER A 7 -51.55 -27.48 57.39
CA SER A 7 -51.14 -28.26 58.59
C SER A 7 -50.85 -29.78 58.54
N ASN A 8 -49.57 -30.06 58.86
CA ASN A 8 -48.97 -31.07 59.74
C ASN A 8 -48.95 -32.58 59.44
N GLY A 9 -47.73 -33.16 59.48
CA GLY A 9 -47.50 -34.53 59.97
C GLY A 9 -46.23 -35.26 59.52
N ALA A 10 -45.16 -35.13 60.34
CA ALA A 10 -44.13 -36.15 60.65
C ALA A 10 -42.96 -36.51 59.69
N ASN A 11 -41.76 -36.08 60.15
CA ASN A 11 -40.49 -36.81 60.36
C ASN A 11 -39.66 -37.39 59.20
N GLY A 12 -38.36 -37.03 59.21
CA GLY A 12 -37.30 -38.01 58.92
C GLY A 12 -36.03 -37.56 58.19
N VAL A 13 -35.20 -36.74 58.85
CA VAL A 13 -33.72 -36.76 58.84
C VAL A 13 -32.97 -36.96 57.51
N LEU A 14 -32.27 -35.91 57.05
CA LEU A 14 -30.89 -35.90 56.50
C LEU A 14 -30.74 -34.77 55.46
N ASN A 15 -30.53 -33.53 55.93
CA ASN A 15 -29.88 -32.47 55.15
C ASN A 15 -29.42 -31.34 56.08
N SER A 16 -28.27 -31.52 56.73
CA SER A 16 -27.50 -30.42 57.33
C SER A 16 -26.10 -30.89 57.74
N LEU A 17 -25.12 -30.82 56.83
CA LEU A 17 -23.70 -30.83 57.20
C LEU A 17 -23.01 -29.64 56.53
N ASN A 18 -22.70 -28.68 57.38
CA ASN A 18 -22.17 -27.35 57.09
C ASN A 18 -20.68 -27.36 57.51
N PRO A 19 -19.71 -27.16 56.60
CA PRO A 19 -18.29 -27.35 56.90
C PRO A 19 -17.63 -26.09 57.48
N GLN A 20 -18.25 -25.51 58.52
CA GLN A 20 -17.61 -24.52 59.40
C GLN A 20 -17.93 -24.83 60.86
N ARG A 21 -17.23 -25.81 61.45
CA ARG A 21 -17.05 -25.93 62.90
C ARG A 21 -15.78 -26.70 63.23
N PHE A 22 -14.66 -26.00 63.40
CA PHE A 22 -13.72 -26.29 64.47
C PHE A 22 -13.30 -24.97 65.09
N THR A 23 -13.81 -24.71 66.29
CA THR A 23 -13.44 -23.61 67.16
C THR A 23 -12.45 -24.17 68.19
N SER A 24 -11.34 -23.49 68.43
CA SER A 24 -10.56 -23.65 69.67
C SER A 24 -10.15 -22.27 70.16
N GLN A 25 -10.62 -21.97 71.37
CA GLN A 25 -10.42 -20.74 72.15
C GLN A 25 -9.00 -20.66 72.73
N ILE A 26 -8.71 -19.52 73.39
CA ILE A 26 -7.68 -19.17 74.42
C ILE A 26 -6.75 -18.02 73.95
N PRO A 27 -6.44 -16.97 74.75
CA PRO A 27 -7.30 -15.97 75.41
C PRO A 27 -6.84 -14.50 75.14
N SER A 28 -7.65 -13.52 75.55
CA SER A 28 -7.32 -12.08 75.50
C SER A 28 -6.47 -11.63 76.70
N ILE A 29 -5.43 -10.81 76.46
CA ILE A 29 -4.79 -9.95 77.47
C ILE A 29 -4.91 -8.50 76.98
N GLY A 30 -5.48 -7.65 77.83
CA GLY A 30 -5.73 -6.23 77.57
C GLY A 30 -4.51 -5.34 77.79
N GLY A 31 -4.59 -4.13 77.23
CA GLY A 31 -3.63 -3.05 77.42
C GLY A 31 -4.09 -1.79 76.71
N ASN A 32 -4.81 -0.94 77.44
CA ASN A 32 -5.28 0.39 77.07
C ASN A 32 -4.14 1.33 76.63
N ALA A 33 -4.36 2.11 75.57
CA ALA A 33 -4.06 3.55 75.53
C ALA A 33 -4.70 4.27 74.33
N ASN A 34 -5.92 4.77 74.56
CA ASN A 34 -6.44 6.10 74.21
C ASN A 34 -6.00 6.85 72.93
N LYS A 35 -7.02 7.11 72.10
CA LYS A 35 -7.54 8.44 71.65
C LYS A 35 -6.62 9.29 70.74
N LYS A 36 -6.98 9.65 69.50
CA LYS A 36 -8.10 10.53 69.11
C LYS A 36 -8.25 10.57 67.57
N GLY A 37 -9.49 10.72 67.08
CA GLY A 37 -9.77 11.47 65.83
C GLY A 37 -10.49 10.77 64.67
N VAL A 38 -11.76 10.43 64.87
CA VAL A 38 -12.83 10.15 63.87
C VAL A 38 -13.46 11.51 63.43
N PRO A 39 -14.32 11.69 62.39
CA PRO A 39 -14.93 10.83 61.34
C PRO A 39 -14.68 11.37 59.90
N GLY A 40 -15.14 10.82 58.77
CA GLY A 40 -16.05 9.72 58.45
C GLY A 40 -16.55 9.80 56.99
N THR A 41 -17.00 8.65 56.50
CA THR A 41 -18.09 8.40 55.53
C THR A 41 -17.97 8.78 54.04
N ASN A 42 -17.98 7.72 53.22
CA ASN A 42 -18.90 7.45 52.10
C ASN A 42 -19.00 8.47 50.95
N ALA A 43 -18.36 8.17 49.81
CA ALA A 43 -18.90 8.47 48.47
C ALA A 43 -18.03 7.79 47.38
N ALA A 44 -18.29 6.51 47.07
CA ALA A 44 -17.70 5.83 45.91
C ALA A 44 -18.79 5.25 45.00
N LEU A 45 -19.89 6.00 44.83
CA LEU A 45 -21.04 5.59 44.01
C LEU A 45 -21.59 6.69 43.07
N THR A 46 -20.85 7.77 42.81
CA THR A 46 -21.41 8.92 42.06
C THR A 46 -20.51 9.50 40.98
N ASP A 47 -19.55 8.74 40.42
CA ASP A 47 -18.67 9.28 39.36
C ASP A 47 -18.67 8.48 38.05
N MET A 48 -19.58 7.51 37.90
CA MET A 48 -19.64 6.63 36.72
C MET A 48 -20.78 6.94 35.74
N ILE A 49 -21.57 8.01 35.95
CA ILE A 49 -22.79 8.29 35.16
C ILE A 49 -22.69 9.54 34.25
N ASN A 50 -21.65 10.38 34.34
CA ASN A 50 -21.65 11.68 33.65
C ASN A 50 -20.55 11.91 32.58
N LYS A 51 -20.07 10.87 31.89
CA LYS A 51 -19.07 11.07 30.79
C LYS A 51 -19.41 10.41 29.46
N SER A 52 -20.68 10.41 29.09
CA SER A 52 -21.13 10.24 27.72
C SER A 52 -22.11 11.35 27.39
N LEU A 53 -21.61 12.44 26.80
CA LEU A 53 -22.32 13.44 25.97
C LEU A 53 -21.43 14.69 25.84
N ALA A 54 -20.71 14.85 24.72
CA ALA A 54 -20.52 16.12 23.99
C ALA A 54 -19.34 16.03 23.01
N ARG A 55 -19.68 16.33 21.75
CA ARG A 55 -18.84 16.53 20.57
C ARG A 55 -17.91 17.75 20.69
N ASN A 56 -16.83 17.69 19.89
CA ASN A 56 -16.16 18.76 19.15
C ASN A 56 -15.43 19.89 19.91
N GLY A 57 -14.13 20.03 19.62
CA GLY A 57 -13.39 21.27 19.88
C GLY A 57 -11.88 21.13 19.71
N ARG A 58 -11.35 21.74 18.66
CA ARG A 58 -9.93 21.81 18.26
C ARG A 58 -9.00 22.34 19.36
N SER A 59 -7.75 21.86 19.37
CA SER A 59 -6.51 22.66 19.21
C SER A 59 -5.32 22.06 19.99
N SER A 60 -4.21 22.01 19.28
CA SER A 60 -2.88 21.56 19.68
C SER A 60 -2.14 22.60 20.51
N LEU A 61 -1.49 22.18 21.60
CA LEU A 61 -0.46 22.94 22.30
C LEU A 61 0.70 22.01 22.72
N ALA A 62 1.91 22.46 22.38
CA ALA A 62 3.19 21.83 22.56
C ALA A 62 3.82 22.11 23.95
N ARG A 63 4.74 21.24 24.42
CA ARG A 63 6.02 21.50 25.15
C ARG A 63 6.59 20.21 25.82
N PRO A 64 7.84 20.17 26.36
CA PRO A 64 9.17 20.27 25.72
C PRO A 64 10.14 19.09 26.07
N VAL A 65 11.28 19.07 25.37
CA VAL A 65 12.63 18.39 25.48
C VAL A 65 13.04 17.73 26.84
N PRO A 66 13.96 16.74 26.90
CA PRO A 66 15.41 16.96 26.70
C PRO A 66 16.18 15.92 25.86
N GLU A 67 17.34 16.38 25.38
CA GLU A 67 18.28 15.81 24.42
C GLU A 67 19.31 14.84 25.06
N VAL A 68 19.58 13.68 24.46
CA VAL A 68 20.92 13.03 24.48
C VAL A 68 21.17 12.36 23.12
N ARG A 69 22.27 12.76 22.49
CA ARG A 69 22.76 12.33 21.17
C ARG A 69 23.38 10.92 21.20
N LYS A 70 23.23 10.19 20.08
CA LYS A 70 24.37 9.56 19.38
C LYS A 70 24.04 9.31 17.90
N SER A 71 25.02 9.64 17.09
CA SER A 71 25.04 9.81 15.64
C SER A 71 25.03 8.50 14.85
N LEU A 72 24.42 8.52 13.66
CA LEU A 72 25.04 8.18 12.36
C LEU A 72 23.96 8.18 11.25
N ARG A 73 23.95 9.22 10.39
CA ARG A 73 23.85 9.08 8.92
C ARG A 73 23.82 10.44 8.20
N ARG A 74 24.95 10.65 7.55
CA ARG A 74 25.33 11.50 6.41
C ARG A 74 24.22 11.80 5.39
N SER A 75 23.92 13.09 5.15
CA SER A 75 23.62 13.61 3.81
C SER A 75 24.19 15.03 3.67
N LEU A 76 24.89 15.26 2.57
CA LEU A 76 25.60 16.49 2.26
C LEU A 76 24.69 17.39 1.42
N ARG A 77 24.30 18.54 1.97
CA ARG A 77 23.99 19.75 1.21
C ARG A 77 24.75 20.90 1.85
N SER A 78 25.77 21.41 1.15
CA SER A 78 26.42 22.67 1.49
C SER A 78 26.37 23.61 0.30
N SER A 79 25.54 24.64 0.47
CA SER A 79 25.73 26.04 0.11
C SER A 79 27.06 26.42 -0.56
N GLN A 80 26.97 27.19 -1.64
CA GLN A 80 27.70 28.46 -1.74
C GLN A 80 26.81 29.59 -2.31
N ARG A 81 26.82 30.70 -1.57
CA ARG A 81 26.37 32.05 -1.94
C ARG A 81 27.18 32.59 -3.12
N PRO A 82 26.67 33.63 -3.81
CA PRO A 82 27.50 34.82 -4.00
C PRO A 82 26.90 36.12 -3.47
N SER A 83 27.81 37.06 -3.24
CA SER A 83 27.70 38.37 -2.62
C SER A 83 27.11 39.48 -3.51
N ILE A 84 26.60 40.50 -2.83
CA ILE A 84 26.05 41.79 -3.27
C ILE A 84 27.07 42.68 -3.99
N VAL A 85 26.64 43.30 -5.11
CA VAL A 85 27.02 44.65 -5.57
C VAL A 85 25.76 45.31 -6.19
N PRO A 86 25.49 46.62 -5.96
CA PRO A 86 24.15 47.20 -6.14
C PRO A 86 23.98 47.96 -7.47
N GLY A 87 22.75 47.95 -8.01
CA GLY A 87 22.30 48.97 -8.98
C GLY A 87 21.52 48.42 -10.18
N GLY A 88 20.27 48.86 -10.33
CA GLY A 88 19.45 48.65 -11.53
C GLY A 88 18.16 47.86 -11.24
N GLY A 89 17.01 48.52 -11.34
CA GLY A 89 15.70 48.01 -10.96
C GLY A 89 15.14 46.85 -11.79
N PRO A 90 13.94 46.35 -11.45
CA PRO A 90 13.36 45.16 -12.07
C PRO A 90 12.76 45.49 -13.44
N SER A 91 13.48 45.15 -14.50
CA SER A 91 12.93 44.98 -15.85
C SER A 91 13.79 43.97 -16.59
N ALA A 92 13.47 42.69 -16.43
CA ALA A 92 14.08 41.60 -17.21
C ALA A 92 13.07 40.47 -17.44
N TYR A 93 11.93 40.81 -18.01
CA TYR A 93 11.21 39.90 -18.89
C TYR A 93 11.23 40.53 -20.28
N GLY A 94 11.88 39.86 -21.24
CA GLY A 94 11.77 40.19 -22.67
C GLY A 94 12.85 41.11 -23.25
N ALA A 95 14.13 40.78 -23.12
CA ALA A 95 15.10 41.20 -24.13
C ALA A 95 15.11 40.15 -25.24
N LEU A 96 14.31 40.40 -26.28
CA LEU A 96 14.35 39.67 -27.55
C LEU A 96 15.79 39.80 -28.09
N GLN A 97 16.61 38.77 -27.90
CA GLN A 97 17.90 38.65 -28.57
C GLN A 97 17.64 38.78 -30.07
N SER A 98 18.46 39.57 -30.77
CA SER A 98 18.39 39.74 -32.22
C SER A 98 18.16 38.39 -32.91
N THR A 99 17.01 38.29 -33.57
CA THR A 99 16.37 37.14 -34.24
C THR A 99 17.13 36.72 -35.50
N ARG A 100 18.44 36.49 -35.40
CA ARG A 100 19.20 35.92 -36.52
C ARG A 100 18.87 34.43 -36.65
N ASP A 101 18.44 34.03 -37.84
CA ASP A 101 18.18 32.64 -38.17
C ASP A 101 19.45 31.80 -37.95
N PRO A 102 19.46 30.83 -37.00
CA PRO A 102 20.63 30.03 -36.67
C PRO A 102 20.94 28.98 -37.73
N ARG A 103 20.00 28.71 -38.66
CA ARG A 103 20.19 27.73 -39.71
C ARG A 103 21.22 28.23 -40.72
N PRO A 104 22.16 27.39 -41.17
CA PRO A 104 23.19 27.77 -42.15
C PRO A 104 22.61 27.87 -43.56
N LEU A 105 21.61 28.74 -43.78
CA LEU A 105 20.87 28.87 -45.03
C LEU A 105 21.75 29.30 -46.21
N ARG A 106 22.92 29.90 -45.97
CA ARG A 106 23.88 30.29 -47.03
C ARG A 106 24.80 29.14 -47.47
N ASP A 107 24.88 28.05 -46.72
CA ASP A 107 25.69 26.88 -47.09
C ASP A 107 24.98 26.09 -48.21
N LYS A 108 25.67 25.87 -49.32
CA LYS A 108 25.14 25.16 -50.49
C LYS A 108 24.84 23.69 -50.20
N ASN A 109 25.62 23.05 -49.32
CA ASN A 109 25.40 21.66 -48.95
C ASN A 109 24.12 21.54 -48.10
N TYR A 110 23.94 22.45 -47.14
CA TYR A 110 22.72 22.52 -46.34
C TYR A 110 21.49 22.83 -47.21
N GLN A 111 21.60 23.79 -48.13
CA GLN A 111 20.52 24.07 -49.10
C GLN A 111 20.14 22.83 -49.93
N ALA A 112 21.12 22.04 -50.38
CA ALA A 112 20.86 20.83 -51.15
C ALA A 112 20.06 19.79 -50.33
N VAL A 113 20.38 19.64 -49.04
CA VAL A 113 19.61 18.78 -48.12
C VAL A 113 18.18 19.30 -47.97
N LEU A 114 17.98 20.60 -47.71
CA LEU A 114 16.63 21.18 -47.58
C LEU A 114 15.81 21.01 -48.86
N GLN A 115 16.43 21.20 -50.03
CA GLN A 115 15.78 21.02 -51.33
C GLN A 115 15.33 19.57 -51.53
N GLN A 116 16.18 18.61 -51.17
CA GLN A 116 15.87 17.20 -51.28
C GLN A 116 14.73 16.82 -50.34
N GLU A 117 14.79 17.21 -49.07
CA GLU A 117 13.73 16.91 -48.08
C GLU A 117 12.37 17.51 -48.46
N ILE A 118 12.35 18.77 -48.93
CA ILE A 118 11.11 19.38 -49.44
C ILE A 118 10.61 18.62 -50.65
N PHE A 119 11.48 18.29 -51.61
CA PHE A 119 11.11 17.56 -52.82
C PHE A 119 10.51 16.18 -52.50
N ASP A 120 11.18 15.40 -51.66
CA ASP A 120 10.74 14.07 -51.23
C ASP A 120 9.39 14.15 -50.49
N TYR A 121 9.18 15.19 -49.67
CA TYR A 121 7.89 15.42 -49.01
C TYR A 121 6.76 15.77 -50.00
N LEU A 122 7.02 16.67 -50.95
CA LEU A 122 6.04 17.03 -51.98
C LEU A 122 5.65 15.82 -52.83
N GLN A 123 6.63 14.98 -53.19
CA GLN A 123 6.40 13.78 -53.98
C GLN A 123 5.62 12.70 -53.20
N SER A 124 6.04 12.41 -51.96
CA SER A 124 5.37 11.40 -51.11
C SER A 124 3.92 11.74 -50.77
N ARG A 125 3.59 13.04 -50.67
CA ARG A 125 2.24 13.55 -50.42
C ARG A 125 1.47 13.93 -51.69
N LYS A 126 1.92 13.49 -52.87
CA LYS A 126 1.22 13.64 -54.16
C LYS A 126 0.91 15.10 -54.56
N PHE A 127 1.81 16.04 -54.23
CA PHE A 127 1.67 17.47 -54.57
C PHE A 127 1.33 17.71 -56.04
N ASP A 128 2.04 17.03 -56.96
CA ASP A 128 1.87 17.22 -58.40
C ASP A 128 0.45 16.84 -58.87
N ILE A 129 -0.16 15.84 -58.22
CA ILE A 129 -1.51 15.36 -58.53
C ILE A 129 -2.56 16.33 -57.99
N GLU A 130 -2.39 16.82 -56.76
CA GLU A 130 -3.35 17.72 -56.11
C GLU A 130 -3.35 19.14 -56.71
N THR A 131 -2.18 19.61 -57.15
CA THR A 131 -2.03 20.99 -57.67
C THR A 131 -1.99 21.07 -59.19
N GLY A 132 -1.78 19.95 -59.89
CA GLY A 132 -1.57 19.92 -61.34
C GLY A 132 -0.28 20.63 -61.79
N HIS A 133 0.63 20.93 -60.86
CA HIS A 133 1.86 21.68 -61.12
C HIS A 133 3.06 20.78 -60.81
N ALA A 134 3.79 20.37 -61.84
CA ALA A 134 4.94 19.47 -61.68
C ALA A 134 6.17 20.22 -61.16
N ILE A 135 6.75 19.75 -60.06
CA ILE A 135 7.97 20.31 -59.48
C ILE A 135 9.12 19.33 -59.66
N SER A 136 10.28 19.83 -60.08
CA SER A 136 11.52 19.05 -60.15
C SER A 136 12.53 19.55 -59.12
N LEU A 137 13.52 18.72 -58.75
CA LEU A 137 14.63 19.16 -57.89
C LEU A 137 15.40 20.37 -58.47
N LYS A 138 15.40 20.53 -59.81
CA LYS A 138 15.97 21.73 -60.47
C LYS A 138 15.13 22.97 -60.21
N SER A 139 13.81 22.83 -60.11
CA SER A 139 12.87 23.91 -59.77
C SER A 139 13.12 24.44 -58.36
N LEU A 140 13.53 23.62 -57.39
CA LEU A 140 13.89 24.11 -56.04
C LEU A 140 15.28 24.76 -55.97
N LYS A 141 16.16 24.49 -56.94
CA LYS A 141 17.47 25.16 -57.06
C LYS A 141 17.36 26.55 -57.67
N GLN A 142 16.46 26.73 -58.65
CA GLN A 142 16.16 28.00 -59.30
C GLN A 142 14.64 28.14 -59.41
N PRO A 143 13.96 28.56 -58.33
CA PRO A 143 12.51 28.60 -58.31
C PRO A 143 11.97 29.78 -59.09
N THR A 144 10.86 29.55 -59.79
CA THR A 144 10.04 30.63 -60.29
C THR A 144 9.13 31.16 -59.17
N GLN A 145 8.65 32.40 -59.32
CA GLN A 145 7.66 32.98 -58.42
C GLN A 145 6.39 32.10 -58.34
N LYS A 146 6.00 31.49 -59.47
CA LYS A 146 4.85 30.59 -59.56
C LYS A 146 5.08 29.30 -58.74
N ASP A 147 6.26 28.70 -58.83
CA ASP A 147 6.61 27.49 -58.07
C ASP A 147 6.51 27.75 -56.57
N PHE A 148 7.14 28.83 -56.10
CA PHE A 148 7.11 29.22 -54.70
C PHE A 148 5.69 29.43 -54.18
N ILE A 149 4.86 30.19 -54.91
CA ILE A 149 3.47 30.47 -54.55
C ILE A 149 2.67 29.17 -54.46
N CYS A 150 2.85 28.24 -55.40
CA CYS A 150 2.15 26.96 -55.40
C CYS A 150 2.57 26.07 -54.22
N ILE A 151 3.87 25.95 -53.95
CA ILE A 151 4.39 25.18 -52.81
C ILE A 151 3.89 25.78 -51.49
N PHE A 152 4.04 27.11 -51.30
CA PHE A 152 3.62 27.78 -50.08
C PHE A 152 2.12 27.61 -49.82
N ARG A 153 1.29 27.84 -50.86
CA ARG A 153 -0.16 27.67 -50.76
C ARG A 153 -0.53 26.26 -50.32
N TRP A 154 0.10 25.26 -50.94
CA TRP A 154 -0.21 23.87 -50.65
C TRP A 154 0.24 23.47 -49.24
N LEU A 155 1.45 23.83 -48.83
CA LEU A 155 1.95 23.59 -47.48
C LEU A 155 1.08 24.28 -46.43
N TYR A 156 0.65 25.53 -46.68
CA TYR A 156 -0.18 26.25 -45.73
C TYR A 156 -1.60 25.67 -45.60
N ARG A 157 -2.21 25.21 -46.70
CA ARG A 157 -3.52 24.52 -46.64
C ARG A 157 -3.49 23.23 -45.81
N ARG A 158 -2.32 22.58 -45.68
CA ARG A 158 -2.16 21.43 -44.79
C ARG A 158 -2.12 21.83 -43.31
N LEU A 159 -1.71 23.05 -42.99
CA LEU A 159 -1.77 23.59 -41.64
C LEU A 159 -3.15 24.15 -41.29
N ASP A 160 -3.79 24.84 -42.24
CA ASP A 160 -5.12 25.41 -42.09
C ASP A 160 -5.98 25.10 -43.33
N PRO A 161 -6.73 23.99 -43.30
CA PRO A 161 -7.64 23.60 -44.38
C PRO A 161 -8.78 24.61 -44.61
N GLY A 162 -9.13 25.42 -43.60
CA GLY A 162 -10.21 26.40 -43.67
C GLY A 162 -9.79 27.74 -44.28
N TYR A 163 -8.49 27.96 -44.52
CA TYR A 163 -8.02 29.23 -45.04
C TYR A 163 -8.30 29.42 -46.53
N SER A 164 -9.07 30.47 -46.85
CA SER A 164 -9.30 30.92 -48.22
C SER A 164 -8.45 32.16 -48.53
N PHE A 165 -7.52 32.02 -49.49
CA PHE A 165 -6.72 33.13 -50.02
C PHE A 165 -7.63 34.08 -50.82
N LYS A 166 -7.81 35.33 -50.37
CA LYS A 166 -8.75 36.30 -50.99
C LYS A 166 -8.04 37.36 -51.83
N LYS A 167 -6.80 37.71 -51.50
CA LYS A 167 -5.94 38.67 -52.20
C LYS A 167 -4.84 37.95 -52.97
N SER A 168 -4.03 38.71 -53.71
CA SER A 168 -2.78 38.20 -54.28
C SER A 168 -1.93 37.57 -53.17
N LEU A 169 -1.51 36.33 -53.38
CA LEU A 169 -0.81 35.51 -52.38
C LEU A 169 0.46 36.21 -51.87
N GLU A 170 1.10 37.03 -52.70
CA GLU A 170 2.29 37.81 -52.34
C GLU A 170 2.04 38.80 -51.20
N THR A 171 0.83 39.37 -51.13
CA THR A 171 0.45 40.31 -50.07
C THR A 171 0.04 39.61 -48.77
N GLU A 172 -0.37 38.35 -48.87
CA GLU A 172 -0.85 37.56 -47.74
C GLU A 172 0.25 36.77 -47.05
N VAL A 173 1.29 36.32 -47.76
CA VAL A 173 2.40 35.50 -47.20
C VAL A 173 3.00 36.11 -45.94
N TYR A 174 3.33 37.42 -45.96
CA TYR A 174 3.90 38.08 -44.77
C TYR A 174 2.92 38.07 -43.57
N SER A 175 1.63 38.28 -43.83
CA SER A 175 0.61 38.27 -42.78
C SER A 175 0.40 36.87 -42.23
N ILE A 176 0.38 35.86 -43.11
CA ILE A 176 0.25 34.45 -42.74
C ILE A 176 1.42 34.02 -41.86
N LEU A 177 2.65 34.33 -42.27
CA LEU A 177 3.86 34.03 -41.49
C LEU A 177 3.84 34.70 -40.12
N LYS A 178 3.28 35.91 -40.01
CA LYS A 178 3.07 36.58 -38.73
C LYS A 178 2.04 35.85 -37.87
N THR A 179 0.93 35.41 -38.45
CA THR A 179 -0.13 34.68 -37.74
C THR A 179 0.35 33.34 -37.20
N ILE A 180 1.09 32.56 -37.99
CA ILE A 180 1.69 31.28 -37.55
C ILE A 180 2.97 31.45 -36.73
N GLN A 181 3.29 32.69 -36.34
CA GLN A 181 4.44 33.03 -35.51
C GLN A 181 5.77 32.48 -36.05
N TYR A 182 6.01 32.66 -37.35
CA TYR A 182 7.27 32.26 -37.96
C TYR A 182 8.46 32.92 -37.23
N PRO A 183 9.38 32.14 -36.62
CA PRO A 183 10.39 32.68 -35.71
C PRO A 183 11.38 33.68 -36.33
N PHE A 184 11.54 33.65 -37.65
CA PHE A 184 12.53 34.47 -38.37
C PHE A 184 11.87 35.50 -39.31
N LEU A 185 10.65 35.93 -38.99
CA LEU A 185 9.89 36.89 -39.79
C LEU A 185 10.66 38.19 -40.03
N ASP A 186 11.35 38.70 -39.01
CA ASP A 186 12.13 39.96 -39.08
C ASP A 186 13.25 39.93 -40.14
N THR A 187 13.65 38.73 -40.58
CA THR A 187 14.69 38.56 -41.60
C THR A 187 14.16 38.64 -43.04
N ILE A 188 12.84 38.66 -43.22
CA ILE A 188 12.14 38.65 -44.51
C ILE A 188 11.39 39.97 -44.68
N ASN A 189 11.67 40.72 -45.74
CA ASN A 189 10.93 41.95 -46.05
C ASN A 189 9.79 41.69 -47.03
N LYS A 190 8.67 42.44 -46.92
CA LYS A 190 7.51 42.32 -47.82
C LYS A 190 7.89 42.44 -49.31
N SER A 191 8.82 43.34 -49.65
CA SER A 191 9.28 43.51 -51.04
C SER A 191 10.07 42.31 -51.59
N GLN A 192 10.68 41.49 -50.73
CA GLN A 192 11.42 40.29 -51.14
C GLN A 192 10.47 39.16 -51.55
N ILE A 193 9.21 39.17 -51.08
CA ILE A 193 8.19 38.15 -51.35
C ILE A 193 7.66 38.24 -52.79
N SER A 194 7.68 39.43 -53.41
CA SER A 194 7.29 39.58 -54.83
C SER A 194 8.35 39.08 -55.82
N ALA A 195 9.57 38.78 -55.35
CA ALA A 195 10.67 38.28 -56.19
C ALA A 195 11.54 37.27 -55.43
N VAL A 196 10.97 36.10 -55.11
CA VAL A 196 11.61 35.10 -54.22
C VAL A 196 12.79 34.35 -54.84
N GLY A 197 12.86 34.26 -56.18
CA GLY A 197 13.92 33.56 -56.92
C GLY A 197 15.24 34.31 -57.04
N GLY A 198 15.37 35.48 -56.41
CA GLY A 198 16.60 36.29 -56.41
C GLY A 198 17.64 35.82 -55.38
N SER A 199 18.57 36.72 -55.03
CA SER A 199 19.68 36.45 -54.09
C SER A 199 19.24 36.01 -52.68
N ASN A 200 17.99 36.29 -52.30
CA ASN A 200 17.41 35.94 -51.00
C ASN A 200 16.68 34.59 -50.98
N TRP A 201 16.76 33.78 -52.05
CA TRP A 201 16.06 32.48 -52.12
C TRP A 201 16.31 31.58 -50.91
N HIS A 202 17.54 31.57 -50.40
CA HIS A 202 17.92 30.79 -49.23
C HIS A 202 17.03 31.01 -47.99
N LYS A 203 16.49 32.24 -47.80
CA LYS A 203 15.56 32.55 -46.71
C LYS A 203 14.19 31.92 -46.93
N PHE A 204 13.69 31.99 -48.17
CA PHE A 204 12.41 31.41 -48.56
C PHE A 204 12.45 29.89 -48.59
N LEU A 205 13.56 29.30 -49.03
CA LEU A 205 13.81 27.87 -48.94
C LEU A 205 13.78 27.39 -47.48
N GLY A 206 14.47 28.10 -46.59
CA GLY A 206 14.41 27.82 -45.14
C GLY A 206 13.01 27.96 -44.57
N MET A 207 12.25 28.97 -45.01
CA MET A 207 10.87 29.17 -44.59
C MET A 207 9.94 28.04 -45.07
N LEU A 208 10.05 27.59 -46.33
CA LEU A 208 9.29 26.47 -46.86
C LEU A 208 9.63 25.16 -46.14
N HIS A 209 10.91 24.92 -45.86
CA HIS A 209 11.35 23.76 -45.07
C HIS A 209 10.78 23.79 -43.66
N TRP A 210 10.79 24.95 -43.01
CA TRP A 210 10.16 25.11 -41.70
C TRP A 210 8.66 24.82 -41.76
N LEU A 211 7.95 25.35 -42.77
CA LEU A 211 6.52 25.14 -42.94
C LEU A 211 6.18 23.66 -43.17
N MET A 212 7.00 22.96 -43.96
CA MET A 212 6.93 21.51 -44.16
C MET A 212 7.09 20.75 -42.85
N ASN A 213 8.15 21.02 -42.09
CA ASN A 213 8.41 20.34 -40.83
C ASN A 213 7.31 20.64 -39.78
N THR A 214 6.81 21.88 -39.73
CA THR A 214 5.67 22.25 -38.90
C THR A 214 4.43 21.44 -39.28
N SER A 215 4.17 21.24 -40.57
CA SER A 215 3.05 20.43 -41.05
C SER A 215 3.21 18.95 -40.67
N GLN A 216 4.41 18.38 -40.83
CA GLN A 216 4.70 17.00 -40.42
C GLN A 216 4.57 16.79 -38.91
N ARG A 217 5.02 17.77 -38.12
CA ARG A 217 4.90 17.75 -36.66
C ARG A 217 3.44 17.85 -36.22
N LEU A 218 2.66 18.71 -36.89
CA LEU A 218 1.22 18.83 -36.65
C LEU A 218 0.49 17.52 -36.97
N ASP A 219 0.74 16.90 -38.13
CA ASP A 219 0.22 15.57 -38.49
C ASP A 219 0.53 14.53 -37.40
N SER A 220 1.78 14.50 -36.93
CA SER A 220 2.23 13.57 -35.89
C SER A 220 1.56 13.83 -34.53
N CYS A 221 1.35 15.10 -34.18
CA CYS A 221 0.66 15.48 -32.95
C CYS A 221 -0.83 15.13 -33.01
N LEU A 222 -1.50 15.38 -34.14
CA LEU A 222 -2.89 14.99 -34.34
C LEU A 222 -3.06 13.47 -34.26
N HIS A 223 -2.17 12.69 -34.88
CA HIS A 223 -2.20 11.23 -34.77
C HIS A 223 -2.10 10.76 -33.31
N LYS A 224 -1.18 11.35 -32.53
CA LYS A 224 -1.04 11.03 -31.10
C LYS A 224 -2.27 11.43 -30.28
N LEU A 225 -2.92 12.53 -30.63
CA LEU A 225 -4.17 12.95 -29.99
C LEU A 225 -5.31 11.97 -30.31
N ASP A 226 -5.42 11.51 -31.55
CA ASP A 226 -6.42 10.51 -31.95
C ASP A 226 -6.18 9.15 -31.27
N GLU A 227 -4.92 8.70 -31.20
CA GLU A 227 -4.53 7.52 -30.42
C GLU A 227 -4.86 7.68 -28.94
N SER A 228 -4.54 8.83 -28.35
CA SER A 228 -4.84 9.12 -26.94
C SER A 228 -6.34 9.12 -26.66
N LYS A 229 -7.15 9.74 -27.52
CA LYS A 229 -8.61 9.74 -27.40
C LYS A 229 -9.19 8.32 -27.48
N THR A 230 -8.62 7.48 -28.34
CA THR A 230 -9.02 6.07 -28.48
C THR A 230 -8.62 5.25 -27.25
N MET A 231 -7.42 5.47 -26.71
CA MET A 231 -6.92 4.77 -25.53
C MET A 231 -7.68 5.14 -24.24
N GLN A 232 -8.10 6.41 -24.08
CA GLN A 232 -8.86 6.88 -22.91
C GLN A 232 -10.14 6.08 -22.68
N LEU A 233 -10.88 5.75 -23.75
CA LEU A 233 -12.13 4.98 -23.66
C LEU A 233 -11.91 3.57 -23.04
N THR A 234 -10.73 2.98 -23.25
CA THR A 234 -10.32 1.71 -22.64
C THR A 234 -9.70 1.87 -21.24
N GLN A 235 -9.00 2.98 -20.99
CA GLN A 235 -8.33 3.22 -19.72
C GLN A 235 -9.33 3.46 -18.58
N ASP A 236 -10.39 4.23 -18.85
CA ASP A 236 -11.45 4.54 -17.87
C ASP A 236 -12.11 3.24 -17.34
N VAL A 237 -12.29 2.24 -18.22
CA VAL A 237 -12.83 0.91 -17.87
C VAL A 237 -11.83 0.08 -17.04
N THR A 238 -10.53 0.18 -17.31
CA THR A 238 -9.50 -0.57 -16.57
C THR A 238 -9.20 0.00 -15.19
N ILE A 239 -9.25 1.33 -15.04
CA ILE A 239 -9.01 2.03 -13.77
C ILE A 239 -10.18 1.79 -12.81
N LEU A 240 -11.41 1.79 -13.32
CA LEU A 240 -12.60 1.51 -12.52
C LEU A 240 -12.67 0.09 -11.94
N ASN A 241 -11.99 -0.89 -12.54
CA ASN A 241 -11.97 -2.25 -12.02
C ASN A 241 -10.91 -2.50 -10.94
N GLN A 242 -10.10 -1.49 -10.59
CA GLN A 242 -9.10 -1.64 -9.54
C GLN A 242 -9.71 -1.51 -8.14
N PRO A 243 -9.26 -2.33 -7.18
CA PRO A 243 -9.71 -2.24 -5.80
C PRO A 243 -9.19 -0.96 -5.15
N VAL A 244 -10.10 -0.18 -4.58
CA VAL A 244 -9.80 1.07 -3.87
C VAL A 244 -9.44 0.76 -2.42
N THR A 245 -8.42 1.42 -1.88
CA THR A 245 -7.95 1.19 -0.50
C THR A 245 -8.06 2.41 0.40
N THR A 246 -8.12 3.61 -0.17
CA THR A 246 -8.21 4.87 0.57
C THR A 246 -9.45 5.68 0.17
N LEU A 247 -9.87 6.61 1.05
CA LEU A 247 -10.98 7.52 0.76
C LEU A 247 -10.65 8.47 -0.40
N ASP A 248 -9.41 8.95 -0.48
CA ASP A 248 -8.98 9.86 -1.56
C ASP A 248 -9.06 9.15 -2.94
N GLU A 249 -8.63 7.89 -3.02
CA GLU A 249 -8.77 7.06 -4.22
C GLU A 249 -10.24 6.79 -4.58
N GLN A 250 -11.13 6.74 -3.59
CA GLN A 250 -12.57 6.56 -3.81
C GLN A 250 -13.21 7.81 -4.40
N ASP A 251 -12.83 8.99 -3.91
CA ASP A 251 -13.29 10.28 -4.43
C ASP A 251 -12.80 10.50 -5.87
N GLU A 252 -11.54 10.16 -6.16
CA GLU A 252 -11.00 10.20 -7.53
C GLU A 252 -11.80 9.27 -8.47
N LYS A 253 -12.14 8.07 -8.02
CA LYS A 253 -12.96 7.12 -8.80
C LYS A 253 -14.37 7.64 -9.06
N HIS A 254 -14.97 8.34 -8.08
CA HIS A 254 -16.27 8.99 -8.25
C HIS A 254 -16.23 10.07 -9.33
N GLU A 255 -15.21 10.92 -9.32
CA GLU A 255 -15.01 11.94 -10.36
C GLU A 255 -14.88 11.30 -11.76
N GLN A 256 -14.19 10.16 -11.86
CA GLN A 256 -14.10 9.44 -13.15
C GLN A 256 -15.44 8.91 -13.64
N TYR A 257 -16.32 8.42 -12.75
CA TYR A 257 -17.67 8.01 -13.14
C TYR A 257 -18.47 9.19 -13.71
N GLU A 258 -18.40 10.37 -13.07
CA GLU A 258 -19.06 11.58 -13.53
C GLU A 258 -18.55 12.02 -14.90
N LEU A 259 -17.22 12.09 -15.08
CA LEU A 259 -16.60 12.45 -16.35
C LEU A 259 -16.96 11.49 -17.49
N MET A 260 -17.12 10.19 -17.20
CA MET A 260 -17.54 9.21 -18.20
C MET A 260 -18.98 9.43 -18.67
N VAL A 261 -19.89 9.75 -17.75
CA VAL A 261 -21.28 10.11 -18.07
C VAL A 261 -21.35 11.41 -18.87
N GLU A 262 -20.61 12.44 -18.44
CA GLU A 262 -20.54 13.72 -19.14
C GLU A 262 -20.01 13.55 -20.56
N ARG A 263 -18.99 12.71 -20.76
CA ARG A 263 -18.42 12.44 -22.09
C ARG A 263 -19.45 11.79 -23.02
N LEU A 264 -20.19 10.79 -22.56
CA LEU A 264 -21.26 10.14 -23.34
C LEU A 264 -22.33 11.17 -23.72
N PHE A 265 -22.72 12.04 -22.80
CA PHE A 265 -23.71 13.07 -23.04
C PHE A 265 -23.23 14.17 -24.00
N ILE A 266 -21.97 14.61 -23.88
CA ILE A 266 -21.35 15.57 -24.80
C ILE A 266 -21.28 15.00 -26.20
N GLU A 267 -20.96 13.70 -26.36
CA GLU A 267 -20.92 13.06 -27.67
C GLU A 267 -22.31 12.99 -28.31
N TYR A 268 -23.33 12.62 -27.53
CA TYR A 268 -24.73 12.66 -27.97
C TYR A 268 -25.15 14.07 -28.41
N ILE A 269 -24.98 15.09 -27.55
CA ILE A 269 -25.33 16.48 -27.90
C ILE A 269 -24.56 16.94 -29.14
N SER A 270 -23.27 16.60 -29.25
CA SER A 270 -22.46 17.00 -30.40
C SER A 270 -22.98 16.40 -31.70
N LYS A 271 -23.44 15.14 -31.70
CA LYS A 271 -24.05 14.48 -32.86
C LYS A 271 -25.42 15.07 -33.19
N CYS A 272 -26.28 15.24 -32.19
CA CYS A 272 -27.58 15.88 -32.35
C CYS A 272 -27.46 17.31 -32.89
N TYR A 273 -26.50 18.09 -32.37
CA TYR A 273 -26.26 19.45 -32.84
C TYR A 273 -25.77 19.49 -34.29
N LYS A 274 -24.93 18.54 -34.72
CA LYS A 274 -24.52 18.40 -36.13
C LYS A 274 -25.70 18.08 -37.05
N SER A 275 -26.55 17.13 -36.64
CA SER A 275 -27.79 16.78 -37.35
C SER A 275 -28.74 17.97 -37.45
N PHE A 276 -28.92 18.70 -36.35
CA PHE A 276 -29.74 19.91 -36.30
C PHE A 276 -29.22 21.00 -37.26
N ILE A 277 -27.90 21.24 -37.32
CA ILE A 277 -27.30 22.17 -38.30
C ILE A 277 -27.58 21.71 -39.75
N ASN A 278 -27.60 20.40 -39.99
CA ASN A 278 -27.93 19.82 -41.29
C ASN A 278 -29.45 19.83 -41.60
N MET A 279 -30.27 20.41 -40.72
CA MET A 279 -31.74 20.45 -40.83
C MET A 279 -32.39 19.06 -40.75
N GLU A 280 -31.72 18.13 -40.06
CA GLU A 280 -32.23 16.79 -39.75
C GLU A 280 -32.71 16.77 -38.29
N ASP A 281 -34.01 16.56 -38.09
CA ASP A 281 -34.67 16.56 -36.77
C ASP A 281 -34.88 15.14 -36.18
N ASP A 282 -34.36 14.09 -36.84
CA ASP A 282 -34.40 12.73 -36.29
C ASP A 282 -33.15 12.43 -35.46
N PHE A 283 -33.32 12.39 -34.14
CA PHE A 283 -32.25 12.09 -33.18
C PHE A 283 -32.33 10.67 -32.62
N SER A 284 -33.27 9.86 -33.10
CA SER A 284 -33.51 8.49 -32.62
C SER A 284 -32.26 7.60 -32.68
N PRO A 285 -31.46 7.61 -33.78
CA PRO A 285 -30.24 6.80 -33.87
C PRO A 285 -29.19 7.18 -32.83
N PHE A 286 -29.04 8.48 -32.54
CA PHE A 286 -28.08 8.96 -31.54
C PHE A 286 -28.53 8.62 -30.11
N LYS A 287 -29.85 8.59 -29.88
CA LYS A 287 -30.43 8.19 -28.60
C LYS A 287 -30.18 6.71 -28.32
N GLU A 288 -30.35 5.84 -29.32
CA GLU A 288 -30.06 4.41 -29.19
C GLU A 288 -28.57 4.16 -28.89
N GLU A 289 -27.67 4.90 -29.55
CA GLU A 289 -26.24 4.84 -29.24
C GLU A 289 -25.92 5.29 -27.80
N LEU A 290 -26.62 6.33 -27.32
CA LEU A 290 -26.49 6.80 -25.94
C LEU A 290 -27.00 5.75 -24.94
N GLU A 291 -28.13 5.11 -25.20
CA GLU A 291 -28.68 4.02 -24.39
C GLU A 291 -27.68 2.86 -24.27
N ILE A 292 -27.10 2.42 -25.39
CA ILE A 292 -26.03 1.40 -25.40
C ILE A 292 -24.82 1.83 -24.57
N GLY A 293 -24.44 3.11 -24.64
CA GLY A 293 -23.36 3.68 -23.83
C GLY A 293 -23.66 3.62 -22.33
N PHE A 294 -24.87 3.99 -21.92
CA PHE A 294 -25.32 3.91 -20.53
C PHE A 294 -25.45 2.47 -20.04
N ASP A 295 -25.89 1.53 -20.86
CA ASP A 295 -25.95 0.11 -20.48
C ASP A 295 -24.56 -0.43 -20.12
N ARG A 296 -23.53 -0.05 -20.90
CA ARG A 296 -22.13 -0.38 -20.58
C ARG A 296 -21.69 0.28 -19.27
N PHE A 297 -22.01 1.56 -19.06
CA PHE A 297 -21.71 2.28 -17.83
C PHE A 297 -22.35 1.61 -16.60
N VAL A 298 -23.63 1.26 -16.69
CA VAL A 298 -24.37 0.55 -15.65
C VAL A 298 -23.73 -0.81 -15.36
N HIS A 299 -23.31 -1.54 -16.39
CA HIS A 299 -22.61 -2.83 -16.20
C HIS A 299 -21.29 -2.66 -15.43
N ILE A 300 -20.53 -1.60 -15.71
CA ILE A 300 -19.27 -1.30 -15.00
C ILE A 300 -19.57 -0.99 -13.53
N ILE A 301 -20.53 -0.11 -13.24
CA ILE A 301 -20.94 0.20 -11.86
C ILE A 301 -21.41 -1.05 -11.14
N GLN A 302 -22.23 -1.88 -11.78
CA GLN A 302 -22.73 -3.11 -11.16
C GLN A 302 -21.58 -4.07 -10.81
N THR A 303 -20.57 -4.15 -11.67
CA THR A 303 -19.36 -4.95 -11.40
C THR A 303 -18.58 -4.40 -10.22
N ASP A 304 -18.45 -3.08 -10.11
CA ASP A 304 -17.79 -2.43 -8.98
C ASP A 304 -18.55 -2.60 -7.67
N ILE A 305 -19.88 -2.45 -7.67
CA ILE A 305 -20.74 -2.74 -6.52
C ILE A 305 -20.53 -4.18 -6.04
N ASN A 306 -20.50 -5.15 -6.96
CA ASN A 306 -20.25 -6.55 -6.62
C ASN A 306 -18.86 -6.76 -6.00
N ASN A 307 -17.84 -6.07 -6.54
CA ASN A 307 -16.47 -6.13 -6.01
C ASN A 307 -16.37 -5.51 -4.61
N LEU A 308 -16.98 -4.35 -4.39
CA LEU A 308 -17.05 -3.69 -3.08
C LEU A 308 -17.81 -4.55 -2.07
N GLY A 309 -18.93 -5.16 -2.47
CA GLY A 309 -19.67 -6.10 -1.61
C GLY A 309 -18.83 -7.33 -1.23
N ARG A 310 -18.01 -7.85 -2.15
CA ARG A 310 -17.06 -8.94 -1.84
C ARG A 310 -15.98 -8.47 -0.85
N GLN A 311 -15.47 -7.25 -0.98
CA GLN A 311 -14.50 -6.70 -0.05
C GLN A 311 -15.11 -6.50 1.34
N GLU A 312 -16.32 -5.94 1.43
CA GLU A 312 -17.05 -5.76 2.69
C GLU A 312 -17.20 -7.10 3.43
N GLU A 313 -17.60 -8.16 2.71
CA GLU A 313 -17.75 -9.50 3.29
C GLU A 313 -16.41 -10.05 3.78
N MET A 314 -15.31 -9.88 3.04
CA MET A 314 -13.97 -10.30 3.48
C MET A 314 -13.52 -9.53 4.72
N LEU A 315 -13.67 -8.20 4.74
CA LEU A 315 -13.33 -7.35 5.87
C LEU A 315 -14.16 -7.71 7.11
N ARG A 316 -15.45 -8.03 6.92
CA ARG A 316 -16.33 -8.48 7.98
C ARG A 316 -15.87 -9.81 8.57
N GLN A 317 -15.52 -10.79 7.74
CA GLN A 317 -14.97 -12.08 8.20
C GLN A 317 -13.67 -11.88 8.97
N ASP A 318 -12.78 -11.01 8.49
CA ASP A 318 -11.55 -10.66 9.20
C ASP A 318 -11.84 -10.03 10.57
N CYS A 319 -12.78 -9.09 10.64
CA CYS A 319 -13.22 -8.49 11.91
C CYS A 319 -13.78 -9.53 12.88
N GLU A 320 -14.59 -10.49 12.42
CA GLU A 320 -15.12 -11.58 13.24
C GLU A 320 -13.99 -12.50 13.74
N MET A 321 -13.04 -12.87 12.87
CA MET A 321 -11.86 -13.64 13.27
C MET A 321 -11.01 -12.90 14.31
N PHE A 322 -10.75 -11.60 14.12
CA PHE A 322 -10.01 -10.79 15.08
C PHE A 322 -10.77 -10.65 16.41
N ALA A 323 -12.09 -10.52 16.39
CA ALA A 323 -12.92 -10.50 17.58
C ALA A 323 -12.80 -11.82 18.37
N ALA A 324 -12.93 -12.96 17.70
CA ALA A 324 -12.76 -14.29 18.30
C ALA A 324 -11.35 -14.48 18.89
N ARG A 325 -10.31 -14.05 18.16
CA ARG A 325 -8.92 -14.07 18.64
C ARG A 325 -8.73 -13.17 19.87
N CYS A 326 -9.34 -11.99 19.89
CA CYS A 326 -9.30 -11.09 21.03
C CYS A 326 -9.99 -11.70 22.26
N GLU A 327 -11.09 -12.42 22.07
CA GLU A 327 -11.76 -13.15 23.16
C GLU A 327 -10.88 -14.27 23.72
N GLY A 328 -10.27 -15.09 22.84
CA GLY A 328 -9.29 -16.10 23.24
C GLY A 328 -8.11 -15.51 24.02
N LEU A 329 -7.60 -14.35 23.58
CA LEU A 329 -6.53 -13.62 24.28
C LEU A 329 -6.99 -13.12 25.66
N LYS A 330 -8.21 -12.58 25.78
CA LYS A 330 -8.79 -12.15 27.07
C LYS A 330 -8.88 -13.32 28.05
N LEU A 331 -9.36 -14.49 27.60
CA LEU A 331 -9.44 -15.70 28.42
C LEU A 331 -8.05 -16.17 28.86
N ALA A 332 -7.09 -16.24 27.94
CA ALA A 332 -5.71 -16.61 28.24
C ALA A 332 -5.06 -15.65 29.26
N ARG A 333 -5.30 -14.34 29.12
CA ARG A 333 -4.82 -13.33 30.07
C ARG A 333 -5.44 -13.48 31.45
N SER A 334 -6.75 -13.76 31.52
CA SER A 334 -7.44 -14.06 32.78
C SER A 334 -6.85 -15.30 33.47
N LYS A 335 -6.66 -16.39 32.71
CA LYS A 335 -6.04 -17.63 33.22
C LYS A 335 -4.61 -17.38 33.70
N HIS A 336 -3.81 -16.62 32.96
CA HIS A 336 -2.46 -16.25 33.38
C HIS A 336 -2.49 -15.45 34.70
N GLN A 337 -3.41 -14.49 34.84
CA GLN A 337 -3.56 -13.72 36.07
C GLN A 337 -3.97 -14.59 37.26
N ALA A 338 -4.90 -15.54 37.07
CA ALA A 338 -5.29 -16.50 38.10
C ALA A 338 -4.11 -17.37 38.54
N LEU A 339 -3.38 -17.96 37.58
CA LEU A 339 -2.20 -18.78 37.85
C LEU A 339 -1.09 -17.98 38.55
N LYS A 340 -0.87 -16.72 38.17
CA LYS A 340 0.07 -15.82 38.86
C LYS A 340 -0.37 -15.58 40.31
N GLY A 341 -1.67 -15.39 40.55
CA GLY A 341 -2.23 -15.30 41.89
C GLY A 341 -2.00 -16.56 42.72
N ASP A 342 -2.21 -17.73 42.13
CA ASP A 342 -1.97 -19.01 42.81
C ASP A 342 -0.48 -19.27 43.09
N LEU A 343 0.41 -18.88 42.18
CA LEU A 343 1.86 -18.92 42.40
C LEU A 343 2.23 -18.09 43.65
N VAL A 344 1.69 -16.88 43.78
CA VAL A 344 1.92 -16.04 44.98
C VAL A 344 1.39 -16.73 46.24
N LYS A 345 0.20 -17.35 46.20
CA LYS A 345 -0.33 -18.10 47.34
C LYS A 345 0.55 -19.28 47.72
N PHE A 346 1.02 -20.05 46.74
CA PHE A 346 1.93 -21.17 46.98
C PHE A 346 3.26 -20.70 47.55
N GLN A 347 3.81 -19.60 47.05
CA GLN A 347 5.03 -19.01 47.59
C GLN A 347 4.85 -18.58 49.05
N ASN A 348 3.73 -17.93 49.38
CA ASN A 348 3.40 -17.55 50.75
C ASN A 348 3.23 -18.78 51.66
N TYR A 349 2.58 -19.84 51.17
CA TYR A 349 2.42 -21.09 51.91
C TYR A 349 3.76 -21.79 52.15
N ILE A 350 4.62 -21.88 51.13
CA ILE A 350 5.97 -22.45 51.26
C ILE A 350 6.79 -21.67 52.28
N ASN A 351 6.75 -20.34 52.23
CA ASN A 351 7.44 -19.50 53.20
C ASN A 351 6.89 -19.72 54.62
N ALA A 352 5.57 -19.80 54.79
CA ALA A 352 4.96 -20.10 56.08
C ALA A 352 5.35 -21.50 56.61
N MET A 353 5.47 -22.50 55.74
CA MET A 353 5.90 -23.84 56.12
C MET A 353 7.40 -23.91 56.45
N ARG A 354 8.25 -23.15 55.75
CA ARG A 354 9.67 -23.00 56.12
C ARG A 354 9.81 -22.36 57.50
N ASN A 355 9.10 -21.27 57.77
CA ASN A 355 9.13 -20.63 59.09
C ASN A 355 8.65 -21.60 60.19
N LYS A 356 7.57 -22.35 59.94
CA LYS A 356 7.13 -23.40 60.87
C LYS A 356 8.20 -24.47 61.08
N ALA A 357 8.86 -24.93 60.02
CA ALA A 357 9.93 -25.92 60.11
C ALA A 357 11.12 -25.43 60.95
N GLU A 358 11.41 -24.12 60.95
CA GLU A 358 12.39 -23.50 61.85
C GLU A 358 11.89 -23.38 63.30
N ASP A 359 10.58 -23.13 63.51
CA ASP A 359 9.98 -22.97 64.84
C ASP A 359 9.78 -24.30 65.59
N TRP A 360 9.48 -25.40 64.89
CA TRP A 360 9.20 -26.71 65.52
C TRP A 360 10.35 -27.27 66.36
N PRO A 361 11.63 -27.24 65.92
CA PRO A 361 12.76 -27.62 66.75
C PRO A 361 12.85 -26.82 68.05
N ARG A 362 12.57 -25.51 68.00
CA ARG A 362 12.57 -24.66 69.20
C ARG A 362 11.47 -25.06 70.17
N LYS A 363 10.26 -25.32 69.67
CA LYS A 363 9.14 -25.82 70.50
C LYS A 363 9.41 -27.23 71.06
N LEU A 364 10.03 -28.10 70.27
CA LEU A 364 10.42 -29.44 70.72
C LEU A 364 11.41 -29.36 71.87
N ASN A 365 12.42 -28.48 71.78
CA ASN A 365 13.37 -28.25 72.86
C ASN A 365 12.68 -27.73 74.13
N GLN A 366 11.76 -26.77 74.01
CA GLN A 366 10.96 -26.29 75.14
C GLN A 366 10.13 -27.41 75.80
N MET A 367 9.47 -28.25 75.00
CA MET A 367 8.71 -29.38 75.53
C MET A 367 9.60 -30.44 76.19
N VAL A 368 10.82 -30.67 75.68
CA VAL A 368 11.78 -31.58 76.31
C VAL A 368 12.25 -31.05 77.66
N GLU A 369 12.49 -29.73 77.77
CA GLU A 369 12.80 -29.08 79.05
C GLU A 369 11.64 -29.23 80.05
N GLU A 370 10.40 -28.95 79.65
CA GLU A 370 9.21 -29.13 80.50
C GLU A 370 9.02 -30.60 80.94
N ILE A 371 9.24 -31.57 80.04
CA ILE A 371 9.17 -33.00 80.37
C ILE A 371 10.22 -33.35 81.43
N ASN A 372 11.42 -32.80 81.34
CA ASN A 372 12.47 -33.06 82.33
C ASN A 372 12.11 -32.46 83.69
N GLU A 373 11.54 -31.26 83.73
CA GLU A 373 11.03 -30.66 84.97
C GLU A 373 9.92 -31.51 85.61
N LYS A 374 8.92 -31.93 84.82
CA LYS A 374 7.82 -32.79 85.31
C LYS A 374 8.32 -34.15 85.79
N LYS A 375 9.31 -34.75 85.09
CA LYS A 375 9.97 -35.98 85.56
C LYS A 375 10.69 -35.77 86.89
N GLY A 376 11.29 -34.61 87.12
CA GLY A 376 11.86 -34.22 88.42
C GLY A 376 10.81 -34.25 89.52
N LEU A 377 9.68 -33.58 89.31
CA LEU A 377 8.55 -33.54 90.27
C LEU A 377 7.95 -34.93 90.54
N ILE A 378 7.82 -35.77 89.52
CA ILE A 378 7.31 -37.14 89.69
C ILE A 378 8.22 -37.96 90.60
N LYS A 379 9.54 -37.81 90.49
CA LYS A 379 10.50 -38.48 91.39
C LYS A 379 10.35 -38.01 92.83
N GLU A 380 10.11 -36.73 93.03
CA GLU A 380 9.91 -36.12 94.35
C GLU A 380 8.63 -36.64 95.02
N ILE A 381 7.52 -36.70 94.27
CA ILE A 381 6.24 -37.25 94.76
C ILE A 381 6.34 -38.76 95.04
N HIS A 382 7.06 -39.52 94.20
CA HIS A 382 7.25 -40.96 94.47
C HIS A 382 7.99 -41.19 95.80
N ALA A 383 9.01 -40.38 96.09
CA ALA A 383 9.71 -40.46 97.38
C ALA A 383 8.80 -40.13 98.58
N GLU A 384 7.76 -39.32 98.37
CA GLU A 384 6.76 -39.00 99.39
C GLU A 384 5.72 -40.13 99.57
N ILE A 385 5.29 -40.77 98.47
CA ILE A 385 4.41 -41.94 98.51
C ILE A 385 5.07 -43.12 99.23
N ASP A 386 6.35 -43.38 98.98
CA ASP A 386 7.07 -44.47 99.64
C ASP A 386 7.19 -44.25 101.15
N LYS A 387 7.32 -42.99 101.60
CA LYS A 387 7.27 -42.65 103.04
C LYS A 387 5.90 -42.96 103.65
N LEU A 388 4.81 -42.71 102.94
CA LEU A 388 3.45 -42.98 103.42
C LEU A 388 3.10 -44.47 103.42
N ARG A 389 3.63 -45.23 102.45
CA ARG A 389 3.45 -46.69 102.39
C ARG A 389 4.17 -47.45 103.50
N GLN A 390 5.27 -46.90 104.05
CA GLN A 390 5.93 -47.46 105.23
C GLN A 390 5.12 -47.30 106.53
N ALA A 391 4.04 -46.51 106.53
CA ALA A 391 3.34 -46.11 107.74
C ALA A 391 2.02 -46.86 108.03
N LEU A 392 1.66 -47.92 107.30
CA LEU A 392 0.36 -48.60 107.47
C LEU A 392 0.47 -50.13 107.68
N SER A 393 -0.19 -50.63 108.73
CA SER A 393 -0.17 -52.02 109.25
C SER A 393 -1.50 -52.76 108.96
N GLN A 394 -1.52 -54.09 109.18
CA GLN A 394 -1.91 -55.15 108.25
C GLN A 394 -3.16 -55.99 108.67
N GLU A 395 -4.13 -55.42 109.39
CA GLU A 395 -5.25 -56.22 109.96
C GLU A 395 -6.60 -56.16 109.21
N ASP A 396 -6.77 -55.31 108.19
CA ASP A 396 -8.08 -55.13 107.51
C ASP A 396 -8.30 -55.98 106.22
N ILE A 397 -7.34 -56.82 105.82
CA ILE A 397 -7.30 -57.43 104.47
C ILE A 397 -8.05 -58.79 104.37
N GLN A 398 -8.26 -59.52 105.47
CA GLN A 398 -8.67 -60.94 105.38
C GLN A 398 -10.19 -61.19 105.26
N GLU A 399 -11.04 -60.24 105.65
CA GLU A 399 -12.51 -60.45 105.66
C GLU A 399 -13.18 -60.10 104.31
N ILE A 400 -12.53 -59.27 103.48
CA ILE A 400 -13.03 -58.84 102.15
C ILE A 400 -12.85 -59.95 101.08
N ASP A 401 -11.86 -60.83 101.24
CA ASP A 401 -11.52 -61.84 100.23
C ASP A 401 -12.54 -62.98 100.11
N GLN A 402 -13.21 -63.36 101.20
CA GLN A 402 -14.20 -64.46 101.15
C GLN A 402 -15.51 -64.07 100.46
N MET A 403 -15.96 -62.81 100.60
CA MET A 403 -17.18 -62.33 99.96
C MET A 403 -17.01 -62.12 98.44
N ASN A 404 -15.80 -61.79 97.97
CA ASN A 404 -15.53 -61.59 96.54
C ASN A 404 -15.55 -62.90 95.74
N GLN A 405 -15.08 -64.00 96.32
CA GLN A 405 -15.03 -65.30 95.62
C GLN A 405 -16.42 -65.83 95.22
N GLN A 406 -17.44 -65.61 96.05
CA GLN A 406 -18.80 -66.06 95.74
C GLN A 406 -19.46 -65.20 94.66
N ARG A 407 -19.22 -63.88 94.65
CA ARG A 407 -19.73 -62.96 93.62
C ARG A 407 -19.11 -63.21 92.25
N GLU A 408 -17.86 -63.66 92.22
CA GLU A 408 -17.12 -63.94 90.99
C GLU A 408 -17.65 -65.16 90.22
N THR A 409 -18.15 -66.18 90.92
CA THR A 409 -18.70 -67.39 90.28
C THR A 409 -20.01 -67.13 89.54
N PHE A 410 -20.92 -66.33 90.11
CA PHE A 410 -22.18 -65.98 89.46
C PHE A 410 -21.99 -65.00 88.29
N SER A 411 -21.00 -64.09 88.33
CA SER A 411 -20.65 -63.23 87.19
C SER A 411 -20.21 -64.06 85.98
N LYS A 412 -19.34 -65.05 86.19
CA LYS A 412 -18.79 -65.88 85.10
C LYS A 412 -19.86 -66.67 84.33
N MET A 413 -20.93 -67.11 84.99
CA MET A 413 -22.05 -67.79 84.32
C MET A 413 -22.96 -66.83 83.53
N LEU A 414 -23.15 -65.60 84.02
CA LEU A 414 -23.93 -64.59 83.30
C LEU A 414 -23.17 -64.10 82.04
N ASP A 415 -21.85 -63.90 82.16
CA ASP A 415 -20.98 -63.46 81.06
C ASP A 415 -20.91 -64.49 79.92
N THR A 416 -20.97 -65.79 80.25
CA THR A 416 -20.97 -66.86 79.25
C THR A 416 -22.28 -66.99 78.49
N VAL A 417 -23.42 -66.66 79.10
CA VAL A 417 -24.73 -66.64 78.39
C VAL A 417 -24.88 -65.37 77.56
N SER A 418 -24.47 -64.21 78.08
CA SER A 418 -24.49 -62.93 77.34
C SER A 418 -23.61 -62.99 76.08
N SER A 419 -22.39 -63.53 76.20
CA SER A 419 -21.49 -63.66 75.05
C SER A 419 -22.04 -64.55 73.93
N LYS A 420 -22.79 -65.62 74.25
CA LYS A 420 -23.46 -66.46 73.23
C LYS A 420 -24.59 -65.70 72.51
N LEU A 421 -25.37 -64.90 73.24
CA LEU A 421 -26.43 -64.08 72.67
C LEU A 421 -25.86 -62.98 71.74
N ASP A 422 -24.79 -62.33 72.18
CA ASP A 422 -24.11 -61.28 71.41
C ASP A 422 -23.47 -61.83 70.13
N ASN A 423 -22.87 -63.03 70.20
CA ASN A 423 -22.30 -63.71 69.03
C ASN A 423 -23.37 -64.06 67.99
N LEU A 424 -24.53 -64.60 68.39
CA LEU A 424 -25.64 -64.90 67.47
C LEU A 424 -26.25 -63.63 66.87
N THR A 425 -26.45 -62.60 67.69
CA THR A 425 -26.98 -61.30 67.23
C THR A 425 -26.02 -60.61 66.27
N GLY A 426 -24.71 -60.69 66.54
CA GLY A 426 -23.65 -60.20 65.65
C GLY A 426 -23.63 -60.92 64.30
N SER A 427 -23.79 -62.25 64.30
CA SER A 427 -23.85 -63.05 63.07
C SER A 427 -25.03 -62.67 62.19
N VAL A 428 -26.23 -62.53 62.76
CA VAL A 428 -27.44 -62.14 62.00
C VAL A 428 -27.33 -60.73 61.43
N LYS A 429 -26.84 -59.76 62.22
CA LYS A 429 -26.59 -58.39 61.74
C LYS A 429 -25.53 -58.36 60.64
N GLY A 430 -24.48 -59.17 60.75
CA GLY A 430 -23.43 -59.32 59.74
C GLY A 430 -23.97 -59.85 58.42
N GLN A 431 -24.81 -60.89 58.45
CA GLN A 431 -25.44 -61.44 57.24
C GLN A 431 -26.37 -60.43 56.55
N LYS A 432 -27.16 -59.67 57.33
CA LYS A 432 -28.03 -58.61 56.79
C LYS A 432 -27.22 -57.49 56.10
N LEU A 433 -26.15 -57.02 56.74
CA LEU A 433 -25.25 -56.00 56.17
C LEU A 433 -24.56 -56.50 54.89
N ASN A 434 -24.15 -57.76 54.84
CA ASN A 434 -23.55 -58.36 53.65
C ASN A 434 -24.53 -58.44 52.48
N LEU A 435 -25.80 -58.75 52.73
CA LEU A 435 -26.83 -58.81 51.70
C LEU A 435 -27.19 -57.41 51.18
N GLU A 436 -27.35 -56.44 52.07
CA GLU A 436 -27.63 -55.04 51.71
C GLU A 436 -26.47 -54.42 50.92
N SER A 437 -25.23 -54.66 51.35
CA SER A 437 -24.05 -54.21 50.60
C SER A 437 -23.93 -54.90 49.24
N SER A 438 -24.22 -56.20 49.14
CA SER A 438 -24.19 -56.93 47.85
C SER A 438 -25.27 -56.43 46.87
N TYR A 439 -26.48 -56.14 47.36
CA TYR A 439 -27.55 -55.57 46.55
C TYR A 439 -27.23 -54.16 46.08
N LYS A 440 -26.65 -53.33 46.95
CA LYS A 440 -26.16 -52.00 46.58
C LYS A 440 -25.09 -52.07 45.50
N VAL A 441 -24.10 -52.96 45.65
CA VAL A 441 -23.06 -53.18 44.63
C VAL A 441 -23.67 -53.59 43.30
N PHE A 442 -24.68 -54.48 43.32
CA PHE A 442 -25.40 -54.87 42.10
C PHE A 442 -26.07 -53.67 41.40
N LEU A 443 -26.82 -52.85 42.15
CA LEU A 443 -27.45 -51.64 41.59
C LEU A 443 -26.42 -50.64 41.04
N ASP A 444 -25.35 -50.37 41.80
CA ASP A 444 -24.27 -49.48 41.36
C ASP A 444 -23.60 -49.99 40.08
N THR A 445 -23.42 -51.32 39.94
CA THR A 445 -22.85 -51.91 38.71
C THR A 445 -23.81 -51.81 37.52
N LEU A 446 -25.12 -51.93 37.74
CA LEU A 446 -26.13 -51.81 36.70
C LEU A 446 -26.26 -50.36 36.21
N GLU A 447 -26.22 -49.39 37.13
CA GLU A 447 -26.20 -47.97 36.77
C GLU A 447 -24.97 -47.61 35.95
N LYS A 448 -23.77 -48.09 36.35
CA LYS A 448 -22.53 -47.91 35.58
C LYS A 448 -22.60 -48.53 34.19
N PHE A 449 -23.20 -49.71 34.08
CA PHE A 449 -23.39 -50.38 32.78
C PHE A 449 -24.31 -49.59 31.86
N ASN A 450 -25.48 -49.16 32.36
CA ASN A 450 -26.42 -48.33 31.60
C ASN A 450 -25.81 -46.98 31.20
N ALA A 451 -25.07 -46.32 32.09
CA ALA A 451 -24.35 -45.09 31.79
C ALA A 451 -23.30 -45.30 30.69
N SER A 452 -22.58 -46.43 30.71
CA SER A 452 -21.58 -46.78 29.70
C SER A 452 -22.21 -47.03 28.33
N ILE A 453 -23.35 -47.72 28.26
CA ILE A 453 -24.10 -47.92 27.02
C ILE A 453 -24.62 -46.60 26.47
N ASN A 454 -25.24 -45.77 27.32
CA ASN A 454 -25.75 -44.47 26.89
C ASN A 454 -24.63 -43.56 26.38
N GLY A 455 -23.47 -43.55 27.05
CA GLY A 455 -22.28 -42.85 26.59
C GLY A 455 -21.76 -43.37 25.24
N PHE A 456 -21.74 -44.69 25.06
CA PHE A 456 -21.36 -45.33 23.80
C PHE A 456 -22.32 -44.95 22.66
N VAL A 457 -23.63 -45.07 22.87
CA VAL A 457 -24.66 -44.73 21.88
C VAL A 457 -24.59 -43.25 21.50
N LEU A 458 -24.43 -42.34 22.47
CA LEU A 458 -24.25 -40.91 22.20
C LEU A 458 -22.99 -40.62 21.38
N ALA A 459 -21.86 -41.23 21.75
CA ALA A 459 -20.60 -41.05 21.04
C ALA A 459 -20.68 -41.56 19.59
N ARG A 460 -21.44 -42.62 19.33
CA ARG A 460 -21.63 -43.17 17.98
C ARG A 460 -22.65 -42.38 17.15
N ASN A 461 -23.75 -41.93 17.76
CA ASN A 461 -24.72 -41.06 17.09
C ASN A 461 -24.09 -39.74 16.60
N ASN A 462 -23.17 -39.15 17.37
CA ASN A 462 -22.41 -37.96 16.95
C ASN A 462 -21.53 -38.21 15.72
N LEU A 463 -21.13 -39.45 15.46
CA LEU A 463 -20.36 -39.87 14.29
C LEU A 463 -21.26 -40.38 13.15
N GLN A 464 -22.57 -40.09 13.20
CA GLN A 464 -23.57 -40.54 12.24
C GLN A 464 -23.62 -42.08 12.13
N HIS A 465 -23.50 -42.78 13.25
CA HIS A 465 -23.72 -44.23 13.36
C HIS A 465 -24.87 -44.48 14.34
N THR A 466 -26.05 -44.76 13.80
CA THR A 466 -27.27 -44.91 14.60
C THR A 466 -27.38 -46.30 15.20
N ILE A 467 -27.24 -46.40 16.51
CA ILE A 467 -27.38 -47.65 17.26
C ILE A 467 -28.65 -47.60 18.10
N ASN A 468 -29.46 -48.66 18.04
CA ASN A 468 -30.68 -48.79 18.85
C ASN A 468 -30.34 -49.08 20.32
N PRO A 469 -30.70 -48.19 21.27
CA PRO A 469 -30.40 -48.38 22.69
C PRO A 469 -31.18 -49.54 23.34
N ALA A 470 -32.32 -49.93 22.76
CA ALA A 470 -33.16 -51.02 23.26
C ALA A 470 -32.52 -52.42 23.07
N GLU A 471 -31.61 -52.59 22.10
CA GLU A 471 -30.97 -53.88 21.79
C GLU A 471 -29.83 -54.25 22.76
N LEU A 472 -29.43 -53.31 23.63
CA LEU A 472 -28.29 -53.43 24.53
C LEU A 472 -28.66 -53.32 26.03
N SER A 473 -29.93 -53.02 26.35
CA SER A 473 -30.39 -52.81 27.73
C SER A 473 -30.73 -54.11 28.46
N ILE A 474 -30.44 -54.18 29.77
CA ILE A 474 -30.80 -55.33 30.63
C ILE A 474 -32.12 -55.01 31.37
N PRO A 475 -33.22 -55.75 31.12
CA PRO A 475 -34.47 -55.56 31.86
C PRO A 475 -34.39 -56.16 33.28
N VAL A 476 -34.65 -55.34 34.30
CA VAL A 476 -34.71 -55.76 35.72
C VAL A 476 -36.07 -55.38 36.31
N LYS A 477 -36.67 -56.30 37.09
CA LYS A 477 -37.94 -56.04 37.80
C LYS A 477 -37.77 -54.93 38.84
N ALA A 478 -38.62 -53.91 38.75
CA ALA A 478 -38.47 -52.66 39.50
C ALA A 478 -38.81 -52.71 41.00
N ASN A 479 -39.24 -53.85 41.58
CA ASN A 479 -39.57 -53.93 43.02
C ASN A 479 -39.33 -55.34 43.57
N ILE A 480 -38.15 -55.57 44.15
CA ILE A 480 -37.88 -56.78 44.95
C ILE A 480 -38.01 -56.38 46.41
N THR A 481 -39.21 -56.52 46.98
CA THR A 481 -39.41 -56.43 48.43
C THR A 481 -38.89 -57.71 49.07
N LEU A 482 -37.81 -57.60 49.84
CA LEU A 482 -37.31 -58.68 50.69
C LEU A 482 -38.36 -58.97 51.77
N THR A 483 -39.26 -59.90 51.48
CA THR A 483 -40.14 -60.52 52.47
C THR A 483 -39.49 -61.83 52.92
N ASP A 484 -39.49 -62.08 54.24
CA ASP A 484 -38.69 -63.08 54.97
C ASP A 484 -38.90 -64.56 54.58
N ALA A 485 -39.58 -64.87 53.48
CA ALA A 485 -40.08 -66.23 53.20
C ALA A 485 -39.64 -66.87 51.86
N ALA A 486 -38.84 -66.22 51.00
CA ALA A 486 -38.43 -66.84 49.72
C ALA A 486 -36.94 -66.66 49.41
N ALA A 487 -36.25 -67.77 49.15
CA ALA A 487 -34.88 -67.78 48.64
C ALA A 487 -34.84 -67.16 47.22
N ILE A 488 -34.36 -65.92 47.13
CA ILE A 488 -34.23 -65.20 45.86
C ILE A 488 -33.11 -65.88 45.04
N THR A 489 -33.44 -66.41 43.88
CA THR A 489 -32.49 -67.06 42.95
C THR A 489 -32.19 -66.08 41.80
N PRO A 490 -30.98 -66.03 41.21
CA PRO A 490 -30.64 -65.08 40.13
C PRO A 490 -31.63 -65.03 38.95
N LYS A 491 -32.35 -66.13 38.71
CA LYS A 491 -33.39 -66.28 37.67
C LYS A 491 -34.70 -65.52 37.95
N THR A 492 -34.96 -65.11 39.20
CA THR A 492 -36.18 -64.35 39.54
C THR A 492 -35.97 -62.83 39.48
N ILE A 493 -34.72 -62.36 39.39
CA ILE A 493 -34.34 -60.93 39.33
C ILE A 493 -34.31 -60.41 37.88
N LEU A 494 -33.86 -61.24 36.94
CA LEU A 494 -33.76 -60.92 35.51
C LEU A 494 -35.02 -61.42 34.80
N GLU A 495 -35.83 -60.52 34.25
CA GLU A 495 -36.97 -60.90 33.41
C GLU A 495 -36.48 -61.38 32.04
N GLY A 496 -36.80 -62.62 31.67
CA GLY A 496 -36.65 -63.11 30.30
C GLY A 496 -35.22 -63.40 29.81
N CYS A 497 -34.18 -63.14 30.60
CA CYS A 497 -32.79 -63.43 30.23
C CYS A 497 -32.21 -64.58 31.07
N THR A 498 -32.02 -65.76 30.48
CA THR A 498 -31.36 -66.89 31.14
C THR A 498 -29.84 -66.71 31.23
N ASP A 499 -29.23 -65.95 30.30
CA ASP A 499 -27.80 -65.65 30.30
C ASP A 499 -27.49 -64.32 29.56
N ILE A 500 -27.01 -63.30 30.29
CA ILE A 500 -26.71 -61.94 29.79
C ILE A 500 -25.67 -61.98 28.66
N LEU A 501 -24.76 -62.96 28.71
CA LEU A 501 -23.69 -63.14 27.72
C LEU A 501 -24.22 -63.62 26.36
N SER A 502 -25.31 -64.37 26.34
CA SER A 502 -25.88 -64.93 25.11
C SER A 502 -26.66 -63.91 24.28
N SER A 503 -27.22 -62.88 24.93
CA SER A 503 -28.09 -61.89 24.30
C SER A 503 -27.33 -60.63 23.83
N ILE A 504 -26.48 -60.04 24.67
CA ILE A 504 -25.87 -58.72 24.39
C ILE A 504 -24.55 -58.84 23.61
N LYS A 505 -23.74 -59.88 23.87
CA LYS A 505 -22.44 -60.10 23.23
C LYS A 505 -22.49 -60.17 21.69
N PRO A 506 -23.42 -60.91 21.05
CA PRO A 506 -23.48 -60.96 19.59
C PRO A 506 -23.84 -59.60 18.97
N ASN A 507 -24.69 -58.81 19.62
CA ASN A 507 -25.05 -57.47 19.17
C ASN A 507 -23.85 -56.51 19.22
N LEU A 508 -23.07 -56.55 20.30
CA LEU A 508 -21.84 -55.77 20.41
C LEU A 508 -20.79 -56.17 19.38
N LEU A 509 -20.64 -57.47 19.08
CA LEU A 509 -19.69 -57.94 18.05
C LEU A 509 -20.11 -57.50 16.65
N ARG A 510 -21.40 -57.50 16.33
CA ARG A 510 -21.92 -56.97 15.06
C ARG A 510 -21.59 -55.49 14.89
N VAL A 511 -21.88 -54.70 15.93
CA VAL A 511 -21.57 -53.25 15.95
C VAL A 511 -20.06 -53.01 15.83
N ASN A 512 -19.23 -53.82 16.49
CA ASN A 512 -17.78 -53.68 16.40
C ASN A 512 -17.27 -53.94 14.98
N LYS A 513 -17.81 -54.96 14.31
CA LYS A 513 -17.45 -55.26 12.91
C LYS A 513 -17.80 -54.11 11.97
N GLU A 514 -18.98 -53.51 12.13
CA GLU A 514 -19.40 -52.35 11.33
C GLU A 514 -18.48 -51.12 11.56
N ILE A 515 -18.03 -50.92 12.80
CA ILE A 515 -17.05 -49.87 13.13
C ILE A 515 -15.71 -50.16 12.44
N ASP A 516 -15.22 -51.39 12.51
CA ASP A 516 -13.96 -51.80 11.88
C ASP A 516 -13.99 -51.62 10.36
N ASP A 517 -15.09 -52.02 9.71
CA ASP A 517 -15.29 -51.86 8.27
C ASP A 517 -15.30 -50.36 7.86
N ARG A 518 -15.94 -49.50 8.68
CA ARG A 518 -15.99 -48.05 8.43
C ARG A 518 -14.63 -47.38 8.66
N ILE A 519 -13.85 -47.84 9.65
CA ILE A 519 -12.48 -47.38 9.86
C ILE A 519 -11.62 -47.74 8.65
N ALA A 520 -11.72 -48.97 8.14
CA ALA A 520 -10.97 -49.41 6.97
C ALA A 520 -11.30 -48.57 5.72
N ALA A 521 -12.59 -48.29 5.47
CA ALA A 521 -13.02 -47.43 4.37
C ALA A 521 -12.44 -46.02 4.48
N LEU A 522 -12.57 -45.39 5.66
CA LEU A 522 -12.02 -44.04 5.91
C LEU A 522 -10.49 -44.00 5.79
N GLN A 523 -9.78 -45.06 6.17
CA GLN A 523 -8.33 -45.16 6.00
C GLN A 523 -7.93 -45.21 4.52
N VAL A 524 -8.67 -45.95 3.69
CA VAL A 524 -8.44 -46.00 2.23
C VAL A 524 -8.64 -44.61 1.62
N ASP A 525 -9.74 -43.93 1.96
CA ASP A 525 -10.03 -42.58 1.47
C ASP A 525 -8.95 -41.57 1.91
N ASN A 526 -8.52 -41.65 3.17
CA ASN A 526 -7.48 -40.76 3.70
C ASN A 526 -6.13 -41.00 2.99
N ASN A 527 -5.76 -42.26 2.74
CA ASN A 527 -4.55 -42.59 1.99
C ASN A 527 -4.61 -42.06 0.54
N GLN A 528 -5.79 -42.12 -0.09
CA GLN A 528 -6.00 -41.57 -1.44
C GLN A 528 -5.86 -40.04 -1.44
N LEU A 529 -6.49 -39.34 -0.49
CA LEU A 529 -6.36 -37.89 -0.33
C LEU A 529 -4.91 -37.47 -0.04
N GLU A 530 -4.18 -38.22 0.79
CA GLU A 530 -2.76 -37.96 1.04
C GLU A 530 -1.90 -38.12 -0.22
N LYS A 531 -2.23 -39.08 -1.11
CA LYS A 531 -1.54 -39.26 -2.38
C LYS A 531 -1.80 -38.10 -3.32
N GLU A 532 -3.05 -37.63 -3.40
CA GLU A 532 -3.43 -36.46 -4.19
C GLU A 532 -2.77 -35.18 -3.67
N LEU A 533 -2.72 -34.99 -2.34
CA LEU A 533 -2.01 -33.88 -1.72
C LEU A 533 -0.51 -33.91 -2.02
N ARG A 534 0.13 -35.09 -1.98
CA ARG A 534 1.54 -35.23 -2.39
C ARG A 534 1.74 -34.85 -3.85
N GLY A 535 0.89 -35.34 -4.76
CA GLY A 535 0.94 -34.98 -6.18
C GLY A 535 0.77 -33.48 -6.42
N LEU A 536 -0.20 -32.85 -5.77
CA LEU A 536 -0.39 -31.40 -5.84
C LEU A 536 0.83 -30.64 -5.30
N ARG A 537 1.41 -31.09 -4.20
CA ARG A 537 2.62 -30.48 -3.64
C ARG A 537 3.79 -30.53 -4.61
N ASP A 538 4.01 -31.67 -5.26
CA ASP A 538 5.08 -31.82 -6.27
C ASP A 538 4.84 -30.93 -7.49
N THR A 539 3.58 -30.77 -7.93
CA THR A 539 3.27 -29.82 -9.01
C THR A 539 3.51 -28.36 -8.61
N ILE A 540 3.24 -28.00 -7.35
CA ILE A 540 3.50 -26.66 -6.83
C ILE A 540 5.02 -26.42 -6.79
N THR A 541 5.80 -27.35 -6.26
CA THR A 541 7.26 -27.19 -6.20
C THR A 541 7.89 -27.08 -7.59
N ASN A 542 7.43 -27.88 -8.56
CA ASN A 542 7.90 -27.80 -9.94
C ASN A 542 7.56 -26.45 -10.57
N LYS A 543 6.33 -25.94 -10.37
CA LYS A 543 5.95 -24.61 -10.85
C LYS A 543 6.72 -23.48 -10.17
N SER A 544 7.00 -23.60 -8.87
CA SER A 544 7.83 -22.64 -8.14
C SER A 544 9.26 -22.60 -8.69
N HIS A 545 9.88 -23.74 -8.99
CA HIS A 545 11.20 -23.78 -9.62
C HIS A 545 11.20 -23.19 -11.04
N MET A 546 10.14 -23.41 -11.83
CA MET A 546 10.00 -22.76 -13.14
C MET A 546 9.86 -21.24 -13.01
N LEU A 547 9.08 -20.75 -12.04
CA LEU A 547 8.95 -19.33 -11.76
C LEU A 547 10.29 -18.71 -11.36
N GLU A 548 11.04 -19.36 -10.47
CA GLU A 548 12.37 -18.90 -10.05
C GLU A 548 13.34 -18.85 -11.24
N SER A 549 13.31 -19.83 -12.13
CA SER A 549 14.11 -19.81 -13.37
C SER A 549 13.73 -18.63 -14.27
N MET A 550 12.44 -18.38 -14.48
CA MET A 550 11.97 -17.26 -15.30
C MET A 550 12.27 -15.90 -14.66
N GLU A 551 12.19 -15.79 -13.33
CA GLU A 551 12.57 -14.58 -12.59
C GLU A 551 14.07 -14.29 -12.72
N ASN A 552 14.91 -15.32 -12.66
CA ASN A 552 16.35 -15.18 -12.88
C ASN A 552 16.66 -14.75 -14.33
N GLU A 553 16.00 -15.33 -15.32
CA GLU A 553 16.14 -14.89 -16.72
C GLU A 553 15.70 -13.43 -16.91
N LEU A 554 14.58 -13.04 -16.32
CA LEU A 554 14.08 -11.66 -16.37
C LEU A 554 15.06 -10.69 -15.69
N SER A 555 15.61 -11.07 -14.53
CA SER A 555 16.63 -10.28 -13.83
C SER A 555 17.90 -10.12 -14.68
N ASN A 556 18.35 -11.18 -15.37
CA ASN A 556 19.52 -11.13 -16.25
C ASN A 556 19.27 -10.19 -17.44
N ILE A 557 18.14 -10.34 -18.14
CA ILE A 557 17.76 -9.46 -19.26
C ILE A 557 17.65 -8.00 -18.81
N LYS A 558 17.10 -7.77 -17.61
CA LYS A 558 17.00 -6.42 -17.04
C LYS A 558 18.37 -5.81 -16.76
N SER A 559 19.31 -6.59 -16.21
CA SER A 559 20.69 -6.16 -15.99
C SER A 559 21.38 -5.82 -17.31
N GLU A 560 21.24 -6.67 -18.34
CA GLU A 560 21.80 -6.43 -19.68
C GLU A 560 21.21 -5.16 -20.32
N TYR A 561 19.91 -4.92 -20.14
CA TYR A 561 19.25 -3.71 -20.64
C TYR A 561 19.76 -2.45 -19.94
N ASP A 562 19.91 -2.49 -18.61
CA ASP A 562 20.43 -1.36 -17.83
C ASP A 562 21.90 -1.04 -18.21
N GLU A 563 22.73 -2.08 -18.40
CA GLU A 563 24.09 -1.93 -18.93
C GLU A 563 24.09 -1.30 -20.33
N TYR A 564 23.25 -1.79 -21.24
CA TYR A 564 23.11 -1.23 -22.58
C TYR A 564 22.66 0.24 -22.54
N GLN A 565 21.72 0.58 -21.67
CA GLN A 565 21.25 1.95 -21.48
C GLN A 565 22.37 2.86 -20.96
N GLN A 566 23.17 2.40 -19.99
CA GLN A 566 24.30 3.14 -19.46
C GLN A 566 25.39 3.37 -20.50
N VAL A 567 25.74 2.34 -21.28
CA VAL A 567 26.71 2.43 -22.37
C VAL A 567 26.23 3.40 -23.46
N SER A 568 24.95 3.29 -23.85
CA SER A 568 24.32 4.20 -24.82
C SER A 568 24.34 5.66 -24.34
N HIS A 569 23.97 5.90 -23.08
CA HIS A 569 23.99 7.24 -22.48
C HIS A 569 25.42 7.82 -22.41
N SER A 570 26.39 7.01 -22.01
CA SER A 570 27.82 7.39 -22.00
C SER A 570 28.31 7.76 -23.41
N LYS A 571 27.92 6.97 -24.42
CA LYS A 571 28.26 7.24 -25.82
C LYS A 571 27.62 8.55 -26.31
N LEU A 572 26.34 8.78 -26.02
CA LEU A 572 25.66 10.04 -26.35
C LEU A 572 26.32 11.25 -25.67
N LEU A 573 26.72 11.13 -24.40
CA LEU A 573 27.42 12.19 -23.69
C LEU A 573 28.79 12.48 -24.33
N SER A 574 29.55 11.44 -24.69
CA SER A 574 30.85 11.61 -25.37
C SER A 574 30.70 12.33 -26.71
N GLN A 575 29.69 11.95 -27.51
CA GLN A 575 29.37 12.59 -28.78
C GLN A 575 28.92 14.04 -28.58
N ARG A 576 28.13 14.32 -27.54
CA ARG A 576 27.69 15.68 -27.20
C ARG A 576 28.88 16.59 -26.84
N ILE A 577 29.83 16.07 -26.07
CA ILE A 577 31.08 16.79 -25.73
C ILE A 577 31.90 17.06 -27.00
N GLU A 578 31.97 16.10 -27.93
CA GLU A 578 32.67 16.29 -29.20
C GLU A 578 31.99 17.34 -30.08
N ILE A 579 30.66 17.31 -30.19
CA ILE A 579 29.86 18.34 -30.88
C ILE A 579 30.14 19.71 -30.27
N GLU A 580 30.11 19.85 -28.94
CA GLU A 580 30.38 21.12 -28.28
C GLU A 580 31.81 21.63 -28.55
N LYS A 581 32.81 20.74 -28.59
CA LYS A 581 34.18 21.10 -28.98
C LYS A 581 34.25 21.60 -30.43
N LEU A 582 33.55 20.95 -31.34
CA LEU A 582 33.49 21.35 -32.75
C LEU A 582 32.74 22.68 -32.91
N GLU A 583 31.64 22.90 -32.18
CA GLU A 583 30.90 24.17 -32.18
C GLU A 583 31.77 25.33 -31.69
N ARG A 584 32.51 25.15 -30.58
CA ARG A 584 33.46 26.16 -30.09
C ARG A 584 34.56 26.45 -31.10
N LYS A 585 35.07 25.42 -31.79
CA LYS A 585 36.06 25.59 -32.85
C LYS A 585 35.50 26.40 -34.02
N ILE A 586 34.30 26.06 -34.50
CA ILE A 586 33.59 26.78 -35.56
C ILE A 586 33.33 28.24 -35.16
N GLN A 587 32.95 28.49 -33.91
CA GLN A 587 32.72 29.84 -33.40
C GLN A 587 34.01 30.67 -33.38
N ASN A 588 35.13 30.09 -32.93
CA ASN A 588 36.44 30.74 -32.96
C ASN A 588 36.90 31.03 -34.40
N ASP A 589 36.74 30.06 -35.30
CA ASP A 589 37.11 30.22 -36.71
C ASP A 589 36.23 31.27 -37.42
N ARG A 590 34.93 31.34 -37.09
CA ARG A 590 34.04 32.43 -37.54
C ARG A 590 34.52 33.79 -37.03
N HIS A 591 34.90 33.90 -35.76
CA HIS A 591 35.40 35.15 -35.20
C HIS A 591 36.70 35.60 -35.88
N LYS A 592 37.66 34.69 -36.07
CA LYS A 592 38.90 34.96 -36.82
C LYS A 592 38.63 35.38 -38.27
N THR A 593 37.70 34.70 -38.94
CA THR A 593 37.32 35.04 -40.31
C THR A 593 36.68 36.42 -40.39
N GLN A 594 35.76 36.74 -39.46
CA GLN A 594 35.12 38.05 -39.40
C GLN A 594 36.14 39.16 -39.11
N GLN A 595 37.12 38.91 -38.25
CA GLN A 595 38.21 39.84 -37.99
C GLN A 595 39.06 40.08 -39.26
N ARG A 596 39.40 39.03 -40.01
CA ARG A 596 40.13 39.16 -41.28
C ARG A 596 39.34 39.90 -42.35
N VAL A 597 38.02 39.65 -42.43
CA VAL A 597 37.14 40.39 -43.35
C VAL A 597 37.10 41.87 -43.00
N ALA A 598 36.94 42.21 -41.72
CA ALA A 598 36.95 43.59 -41.27
C ALA A 598 38.29 44.30 -41.56
N GLN A 599 39.42 43.60 -41.38
CA GLN A 599 40.74 44.12 -41.75
C GLN A 599 40.85 44.38 -43.26
N ALA A 600 40.40 43.44 -44.09
CA ALA A 600 40.41 43.60 -45.55
C ALA A 600 39.46 44.73 -46.01
N GLU A 601 38.29 44.87 -45.39
CA GLU A 601 37.35 45.98 -45.66
C GLU A 601 37.99 47.33 -45.32
N GLN A 602 38.70 47.42 -44.19
CA GLN A 602 39.44 48.62 -43.80
C GLN A 602 40.56 48.95 -44.80
N GLU A 603 41.33 47.95 -45.25
CA GLU A 603 42.37 48.15 -46.27
C GLU A 603 41.78 48.64 -47.61
N ILE A 604 40.61 48.12 -48.01
CA ILE A 604 39.89 48.58 -49.21
C ILE A 604 39.43 50.04 -49.04
N GLU A 605 38.89 50.40 -47.87
CA GLU A 605 38.44 51.75 -47.58
C GLU A 605 39.61 52.75 -47.59
N ASP A 606 40.74 52.39 -46.97
CA ASP A 606 41.98 53.17 -46.98
C ASP A 606 42.54 53.34 -48.40
N ALA A 607 42.52 52.28 -49.22
CA ALA A 607 42.95 52.34 -50.62
C ALA A 607 42.01 53.21 -51.47
N ALA A 608 40.70 53.12 -51.25
CA ALA A 608 39.70 53.96 -51.93
C ALA A 608 39.86 55.44 -51.55
N PHE A 609 40.18 55.72 -50.28
CA PHE A 609 40.50 57.09 -49.83
C PHE A 609 41.74 57.63 -50.53
N LYS A 610 42.84 56.86 -50.58
CA LYS A 610 44.07 57.24 -51.30
C LYS A 610 43.81 57.49 -52.80
N LEU A 611 42.97 56.67 -53.44
CA LEU A 611 42.60 56.86 -54.84
C LEU A 611 41.84 58.18 -55.04
N LYS A 612 40.88 58.49 -54.17
CA LYS A 612 40.15 59.77 -54.19
C LYS A 612 41.10 60.95 -54.01
N GLU A 613 42.03 60.87 -53.07
CA GLU A 613 43.04 61.90 -52.82
C GLU A 613 43.92 62.14 -54.06
N LEU A 614 44.43 61.06 -54.67
CA LEU A 614 45.23 61.14 -55.90
C LEU A 614 44.43 61.70 -57.08
N THR A 615 43.17 61.30 -57.23
CA THR A 615 42.29 61.82 -58.28
C THR A 615 42.09 63.33 -58.13
N LEU A 616 41.90 63.80 -56.89
CA LEU A 616 41.77 65.22 -56.59
C LEU A 616 43.07 65.98 -56.91
N LYS A 617 44.24 65.42 -56.55
CA LYS A 617 45.54 66.00 -56.92
C LYS A 617 45.73 66.08 -58.44
N ILE A 618 45.42 65.02 -59.18
CA ILE A 618 45.48 65.02 -60.65
C ILE A 618 44.54 66.08 -61.24
N GLN A 619 43.33 66.22 -60.71
CA GLN A 619 42.40 67.27 -61.17
C GLN A 619 42.94 68.67 -60.92
N GLN A 620 43.55 68.92 -59.75
CA GLN A 620 44.19 70.19 -59.43
C GLN A 620 45.34 70.49 -60.40
N GLU A 621 46.24 69.52 -60.62
CA GLU A 621 47.34 69.67 -61.58
C GLU A 621 46.82 69.91 -63.01
N ARG A 622 45.76 69.22 -63.41
CA ARG A 622 45.10 69.42 -64.73
C ARG A 622 44.59 70.86 -64.87
N VAL A 623 43.97 71.43 -63.84
CA VAL A 623 43.51 72.83 -63.84
C VAL A 623 44.70 73.79 -63.96
N VAL A 624 45.80 73.53 -63.24
CA VAL A 624 47.02 74.33 -63.34
C VAL A 624 47.62 74.27 -64.75
N LEU A 625 47.69 73.08 -65.36
CA LEU A 625 48.16 72.91 -66.74
C LEU A 625 47.25 73.60 -67.75
N HIS A 626 45.93 73.47 -67.62
CA HIS A 626 44.97 74.20 -68.47
C HIS A 626 45.16 75.72 -68.37
N ARG A 627 45.38 76.24 -67.16
CA ARG A 627 45.69 77.68 -66.98
C ARG A 627 47.00 78.07 -67.66
N LYS A 628 48.04 77.23 -67.60
CA LYS A 628 49.30 77.46 -68.34
C LYS A 628 49.09 77.42 -69.85
N LEU A 629 48.32 76.47 -70.36
CA LEU A 629 47.99 76.36 -71.79
C LEU A 629 47.24 77.61 -72.27
N ILE A 630 46.25 78.08 -71.50
CA ILE A 630 45.51 79.32 -71.79
C ILE A 630 46.50 80.49 -71.91
N LYS A 631 47.44 80.65 -70.98
CA LYS A 631 48.46 81.70 -71.05
C LYS A 631 49.33 81.62 -72.31
N VAL A 632 49.71 80.40 -72.73
CA VAL A 632 50.48 80.20 -73.96
C VAL A 632 49.63 80.52 -75.19
N ILE A 633 48.35 80.13 -75.20
CA ILE A 633 47.42 80.49 -76.28
C ILE A 633 47.24 82.00 -76.35
N GLU A 634 47.02 82.68 -75.23
CA GLU A 634 46.94 84.14 -75.15
C GLU A 634 48.20 84.79 -75.73
N TYR A 635 49.38 84.29 -75.37
CA TYR A 635 50.66 84.76 -75.91
C TYR A 635 50.79 84.53 -77.43
N VAL A 636 50.39 83.36 -77.94
CA VAL A 636 50.43 83.08 -79.38
C VAL A 636 49.41 83.93 -80.14
N VAL A 637 48.23 84.17 -79.56
CA VAL A 637 47.20 85.05 -80.15
C VAL A 637 47.68 86.49 -80.18
N SER A 638 48.27 87.00 -79.10
CA SER A 638 48.85 88.35 -79.09
C SER A 638 49.99 88.47 -80.10
N PHE A 639 50.91 87.49 -80.14
CA PHE A 639 51.99 87.48 -81.13
C PHE A 639 51.47 87.43 -82.57
N LYS A 640 50.43 86.63 -82.84
CA LYS A 640 49.77 86.60 -84.15
C LYS A 640 49.16 87.97 -84.48
N MET A 641 48.48 88.61 -83.52
CA MET A 641 47.91 89.95 -83.72
C MET A 641 48.99 91.00 -83.97
N ASP A 642 50.12 90.95 -83.26
CA ASP A 642 51.25 91.85 -83.46
C ASP A 642 51.89 91.68 -84.85
N VAL A 643 52.07 90.43 -85.30
CA VAL A 643 52.57 90.13 -86.66
C VAL A 643 51.56 90.54 -87.72
N GLN A 644 50.26 90.27 -87.51
CA GLN A 644 49.21 90.67 -88.44
C GLN A 644 49.15 92.20 -88.55
N GLY A 645 49.20 92.91 -87.42
CA GLY A 645 49.28 94.38 -87.42
C GLY A 645 50.55 94.91 -88.08
N SER A 646 51.68 94.21 -87.93
CA SER A 646 52.92 94.57 -88.63
C SER A 646 52.82 94.33 -90.14
N ILE A 647 52.13 93.27 -90.59
CA ILE A 647 51.88 93.00 -92.01
C ILE A 647 50.87 94.00 -92.59
N GLU A 648 49.81 94.33 -91.86
CA GLU A 648 48.84 95.38 -92.24
C GLU A 648 49.57 96.73 -92.35
N ALA A 649 50.40 97.10 -91.38
CA ALA A 649 51.22 98.32 -91.47
C ALA A 649 52.20 98.30 -92.66
N LEU A 650 52.78 97.15 -93.00
CA LEU A 650 53.70 97.00 -94.13
C LEU A 650 52.95 96.99 -95.48
N HIS A 651 51.74 96.45 -95.50
CA HIS A 651 50.82 96.54 -96.63
C HIS A 651 50.39 97.99 -96.85
N ASP A 652 49.95 98.69 -95.80
CA ASP A 652 49.56 100.10 -95.86
C ASP A 652 50.74 100.98 -96.30
N PHE A 653 51.95 100.73 -95.80
CA PHE A 653 53.17 101.40 -96.26
C PHE A 653 53.50 101.10 -97.73
N SER A 654 53.26 99.86 -98.19
CA SER A 654 53.48 99.49 -99.59
C SER A 654 52.43 100.11 -100.52
N VAL A 655 51.18 100.26 -100.05
CA VAL A 655 50.11 100.97 -100.75
C VAL A 655 50.44 102.46 -100.84
N GLU A 656 50.89 103.11 -99.76
CA GLU A 656 51.36 104.51 -99.78
C GLU A 656 52.54 104.71 -100.74
N GLN A 657 53.49 103.78 -100.81
CA GLN A 657 54.61 103.85 -101.76
C GLN A 657 54.16 103.66 -103.22
N LEU A 658 53.18 102.79 -103.47
CA LEU A 658 52.58 102.59 -104.81
C LEU A 658 51.73 103.77 -105.27
N GLU A 659 51.08 104.49 -104.35
CA GLU A 659 50.37 105.75 -104.67
C GLU A 659 51.34 106.93 -104.89
N SER A 660 52.62 106.78 -104.54
CA SER A 660 53.68 107.78 -104.74
C SER A 660 54.50 107.62 -106.03
N LEU A 661 54.20 106.58 -106.83
CA LEU A 661 54.75 106.31 -108.16
C LEU A 661 53.69 106.58 -109.24
#